data_AF-A0A7X8R4V2-F1
#
_entry.id   AF-A0A7X8R4V2-F1
#
_cell.length_a   1.000
_cell.length_b   1.000
_cell.length_c   1.000
_cell.angle_alpha   90.00
_cell.angle_beta   90.00
_cell.angle_gamma   90.00
#
_symmetry.space_group_name_H-M   'P 1'
#
loop_
_entity.id
_entity.type
_entity.pdbx_description
1 polymer ?
#
loop_
_entity_poly.entity_id
_entity_poly.type
_entity_poly.pdbx_seq_one_letter_code
_entity_poly.pdbx_strand_id
1 'polypeptide(L)'
;MKTVWHLFLCAALLGMDVFLAQGQSITGRRYLWIGELWTEEEDIPSGGWEDCFAWPGNHWRIGLGHENRLMNGTVRQGGMSYGLLNWKDWKNAFFPYMVGGVNQSNLVHPNGARWGCVGHEFKLILRRPPPTLLVNGEPQPPRQSYDALDPNLISDAVLYIRWSMDVGLTGEMRYYAYSAYPFDSYMFIDFVVKNTGNVNLNEKTAELNGQVLQGAAFNYMVQPHVSYEGARQNLAVWEHINDDWVEYYGENYLDYLGGGTPTHPSGNSSADSLRLFIVWDGDNNKIPGEDTGDPDMNSGFEEQSPGMGRLLSPQYFGMGLLHADKSALDTTNDLRQPFSTVWRPGDVRFSSCEEAYKYFFTERHMASPQEMGFTEPNDPLNVARPNPYIGVGPYEMPFQSDVHFTMLFCVNGINYDLCNSLGLSWWTRWKGGEGITDQEKNRWLATGRDSLFKYFSQATRRYFRNVENHRSPFDSPEPPQPPDLTVTAGEKSVILEWSDVSKIPDHDTGVLDFAGYRVYRAKNRNDTTFQKIWECGGKTGTPAVTRYVDTDVQRGFAYFYYVTAYDDGSQNWEQPGRSLESGKYWNMMLKNKPVHPFMSQQQVPDLNDIKVVPNPFNDKSVKFNWPGEENKLLFINLPLQCTIKIYTATGDLVKTIHHDDGTTEQSWNQVTDSNQLIYSGVYFFLVESDMGSKTGKFVVIQSSRLNN
;
A
#
# COMPACT_ATOMS: atom_id res chain seq x y z
N MET A 1 -35.83 -46.42 33.14
CA MET A 1 -35.80 -46.05 31.70
C MET A 1 -36.22 -44.60 31.42
N LYS A 2 -37.15 -43.97 32.16
CA LYS A 2 -37.53 -42.55 31.95
C LYS A 2 -36.52 -41.50 32.44
N THR A 3 -35.64 -41.86 33.37
CA THR A 3 -34.64 -40.94 33.98
C THR A 3 -33.38 -40.77 33.12
N VAL A 4 -33.04 -41.75 32.28
CA VAL A 4 -31.86 -41.71 31.40
C VAL A 4 -32.13 -40.88 30.14
N TRP A 5 -33.39 -40.81 29.68
CA TRP A 5 -33.79 -39.99 28.54
C TRP A 5 -33.87 -38.49 28.87
N HIS A 6 -34.17 -38.09 30.12
CA HIS A 6 -34.14 -36.68 30.52
C HIS A 6 -32.71 -36.15 30.67
N LEU A 7 -31.77 -36.97 31.13
CA LEU A 7 -30.35 -36.61 31.19
C LEU A 7 -29.71 -36.50 29.79
N PHE A 8 -30.12 -37.33 28.82
CA PHE A 8 -29.67 -37.19 27.43
C PHE A 8 -30.28 -35.98 26.71
N LEU A 9 -31.54 -35.60 26.99
CA LEU A 9 -32.13 -34.37 26.44
C LEU A 9 -31.54 -33.11 27.06
N CYS A 10 -31.25 -33.12 28.37
CA CYS A 10 -30.57 -32.01 29.04
C CYS A 10 -29.10 -31.89 28.63
N ALA A 11 -28.39 -32.99 28.35
CA ALA A 11 -27.02 -32.96 27.82
C ALA A 11 -26.99 -32.56 26.33
N ALA A 12 -28.02 -32.88 25.54
CA ALA A 12 -28.15 -32.38 24.17
C ALA A 12 -28.53 -30.89 24.12
N LEU A 13 -29.29 -30.38 25.11
CA LEU A 13 -29.60 -28.94 25.23
C LEU A 13 -28.44 -28.14 25.86
N LEU A 14 -27.71 -28.69 26.84
CA LEU A 14 -26.48 -28.09 27.39
C LEU A 14 -25.28 -28.20 26.43
N GLY A 15 -25.31 -29.17 25.50
CA GLY A 15 -24.35 -29.28 24.40
C GLY A 15 -24.69 -28.44 23.17
N MET A 16 -25.89 -27.84 23.13
CA MET A 16 -26.29 -26.86 22.12
C MET A 16 -26.03 -25.41 22.56
N ASP A 17 -25.73 -25.16 23.85
CA ASP A 17 -25.23 -23.86 24.33
C ASP A 17 -23.75 -23.60 23.98
N VAL A 18 -23.13 -24.46 23.17
CA VAL A 18 -22.05 -24.06 22.25
C VAL A 18 -22.71 -23.46 21.00
N PHE A 19 -23.53 -22.41 21.19
CA PHE A 19 -23.98 -21.62 20.06
C PHE A 19 -22.78 -20.82 19.59
N LEU A 20 -22.15 -21.37 18.55
CA LEU A 20 -21.61 -20.62 17.44
C LEU A 20 -20.80 -19.39 17.89
N ALA A 21 -19.63 -19.66 18.46
CA ALA A 21 -18.45 -19.03 17.88
C ALA A 21 -18.40 -19.49 16.41
N GLN A 22 -19.24 -18.91 15.54
CA GLN A 22 -18.86 -18.80 14.15
C GLN A 22 -17.57 -17.99 14.23
N GLY A 23 -16.44 -18.70 14.12
CA GLY A 23 -15.16 -18.04 13.96
C GLY A 23 -15.31 -17.02 12.84
N GLN A 24 -14.65 -15.88 12.97
CA GLN A 24 -14.50 -14.92 11.88
C GLN A 24 -14.21 -15.70 10.58
N SER A 25 -15.21 -15.83 9.72
CA SER A 25 -15.03 -16.53 8.45
C SER A 25 -14.67 -15.47 7.44
N ILE A 26 -13.39 -15.11 7.41
CA ILE A 26 -12.86 -14.32 6.30
C ILE A 26 -13.04 -15.17 5.04
N THR A 27 -13.89 -14.74 4.14
CA THR A 27 -14.21 -15.48 2.90
C THR A 27 -13.55 -14.88 1.66
N GLY A 28 -13.04 -13.65 1.77
CA GLY A 28 -12.38 -13.00 0.65
C GLY A 28 -11.44 -11.88 1.09
N ARG A 29 -10.51 -11.56 0.17
CA ARG A 29 -9.60 -10.42 0.25
C ARG A 29 -9.71 -9.59 -1.02
N ARG A 30 -9.57 -8.27 -0.91
CA ARG A 30 -9.50 -7.35 -2.06
C ARG A 30 -8.38 -6.35 -1.85
N TYR A 31 -7.79 -5.94 -2.96
CA TYR A 31 -6.60 -5.10 -2.99
C TYR A 31 -6.92 -3.81 -3.72
N LEU A 32 -6.74 -2.68 -3.06
CA LEU A 32 -6.89 -1.34 -3.61
C LEU A 32 -5.49 -0.76 -3.85
N TRP A 33 -5.02 -0.93 -5.09
CA TRP A 33 -3.67 -0.62 -5.61
C TRP A 33 -3.71 0.46 -6.70
N ILE A 34 -4.41 1.55 -6.42
CA ILE A 34 -4.38 2.76 -7.25
C ILE A 34 -3.71 3.89 -6.47
N GLY A 35 -3.01 4.77 -7.19
CA GLY A 35 -2.28 5.86 -6.55
C GLY A 35 -1.07 5.40 -5.73
N GLU A 36 -0.48 6.32 -4.97
CA GLU A 36 0.71 6.10 -4.12
C GLU A 36 0.37 5.45 -2.78
N LEU A 37 -0.88 5.48 -2.32
CA LEU A 37 -1.32 4.81 -1.11
C LEU A 37 -2.11 3.56 -1.47
N TRP A 38 -1.64 2.40 -1.06
CA TRP A 38 -2.28 1.12 -1.35
C TRP A 38 -2.80 0.48 -0.07
N THR A 39 -3.91 -0.22 -0.13
CA THR A 39 -4.41 -0.99 1.00
C THR A 39 -5.05 -2.28 0.54
N GLU A 40 -5.20 -3.24 1.44
CA GLU A 40 -6.05 -4.40 1.24
C GLU A 40 -7.01 -4.55 2.41
N GLU A 41 -8.11 -5.27 2.17
CA GLU A 41 -9.09 -5.58 3.20
C GLU A 41 -9.65 -6.99 3.05
N GLU A 42 -10.32 -7.41 4.10
CA GLU A 42 -11.11 -8.63 4.18
C GLU A 42 -12.61 -8.31 4.10
N ASP A 43 -13.46 -9.31 3.92
CA ASP A 43 -14.93 -9.15 3.82
C ASP A 43 -15.60 -8.72 5.14
N ILE A 44 -14.83 -8.69 6.21
CA ILE A 44 -15.03 -7.90 7.41
C ILE A 44 -13.82 -6.94 7.52
N PRO A 45 -13.99 -5.65 7.87
CA PRO A 45 -12.90 -4.67 7.78
C PRO A 45 -11.89 -4.81 8.93
N SER A 46 -11.16 -5.92 8.93
CA SER A 46 -10.13 -6.33 9.90
C SER A 46 -8.72 -5.94 9.44
N GLY A 47 -8.57 -5.40 8.23
CA GLY A 47 -7.32 -4.87 7.68
C GLY A 47 -6.20 -5.89 7.52
N GLY A 48 -6.49 -7.20 7.51
CA GLY A 48 -5.54 -8.28 7.18
C GLY A 48 -4.14 -8.09 7.79
N TRP A 49 -3.98 -8.38 9.09
CA TRP A 49 -2.79 -8.30 9.98
C TRP A 49 -1.50 -7.57 9.49
N GLU A 50 -0.94 -7.81 8.29
CA GLU A 50 0.35 -7.27 7.84
C GLU A 50 0.29 -6.24 6.69
N ASP A 51 -0.89 -5.94 6.11
CA ASP A 51 -0.94 -5.46 4.72
C ASP A 51 -1.73 -4.13 4.49
N CYS A 52 -1.79 -3.23 5.47
CA CYS A 52 -2.57 -1.97 5.38
C CYS A 52 -1.76 -0.72 5.00
N PHE A 53 -2.36 0.15 4.18
CA PHE A 53 -1.85 1.50 3.86
C PHE A 53 -0.36 1.56 3.46
N ALA A 54 0.08 0.68 2.56
CA ALA A 54 1.43 0.66 2.02
C ALA A 54 1.71 1.93 1.18
N TRP A 55 2.82 2.60 1.51
CA TRP A 55 3.29 3.79 0.81
C TRP A 55 4.83 3.82 0.76
N PRO A 56 5.44 4.25 -0.35
CA PRO A 56 4.80 4.54 -1.63
C PRO A 56 4.40 3.25 -2.36
N GLY A 57 3.25 3.29 -3.04
CA GLY A 57 2.71 2.16 -3.81
C GLY A 57 3.71 1.66 -4.85
N ASN A 58 3.63 0.36 -5.20
CA ASN A 58 4.54 -0.33 -6.13
C ASN A 58 6.00 -0.50 -5.66
N HIS A 59 6.31 -0.18 -4.40
CA HIS A 59 7.63 -0.49 -3.82
C HIS A 59 7.65 -1.81 -3.01
N TRP A 60 6.58 -2.61 -3.00
CA TRP A 60 6.52 -3.87 -2.26
C TRP A 60 7.58 -4.90 -2.71
N ARG A 61 8.12 -5.67 -1.75
CA ARG A 61 9.03 -6.80 -2.03
C ARG A 61 8.51 -8.09 -1.39
N ILE A 62 8.63 -9.20 -2.11
CA ILE A 62 8.14 -10.54 -1.75
C ILE A 62 8.92 -11.09 -0.55
N GLY A 63 8.31 -11.79 0.43
CA GLY A 63 9.11 -12.52 1.43
C GLY A 63 8.46 -13.22 2.64
N LEU A 64 7.39 -14.01 2.51
CA LEU A 64 7.06 -15.10 3.47
C LEU A 64 6.54 -16.32 2.68
N GLY A 65 7.44 -17.17 2.18
CA GLY A 65 7.09 -18.33 1.34
C GLY A 65 6.85 -17.98 -0.13
N HIS A 66 5.88 -18.67 -0.78
CA HIS A 66 5.52 -18.48 -2.19
C HIS A 66 4.41 -17.44 -2.43
N GLU A 67 4.01 -16.69 -1.39
CA GLU A 67 2.92 -15.71 -1.48
C GLU A 67 3.45 -14.30 -1.80
N ASN A 68 2.78 -13.62 -2.73
CA ASN A 68 2.95 -12.18 -2.93
C ASN A 68 2.14 -11.46 -1.83
N ARG A 69 2.82 -10.76 -0.92
CA ARG A 69 2.19 -9.94 0.12
C ARG A 69 2.61 -8.49 -0.04
N LEU A 70 1.80 -7.56 0.47
CA LEU A 70 2.22 -6.18 0.70
C LEU A 70 3.11 -6.16 1.94
N MET A 71 4.23 -6.90 1.93
CA MET A 71 5.11 -6.92 3.09
C MET A 71 5.57 -5.50 3.42
N ASN A 72 5.41 -5.15 4.70
CA ASN A 72 5.76 -3.87 5.31
C ASN A 72 4.82 -2.71 4.91
N GLY A 73 3.51 -2.93 5.05
CA GLY A 73 2.55 -1.83 5.14
C GLY A 73 2.97 -0.83 6.21
N THR A 74 2.66 0.46 6.03
CA THR A 74 2.97 1.50 7.02
C THR A 74 2.23 1.26 8.34
N VAL A 75 1.10 0.56 8.26
CA VAL A 75 0.39 0.04 9.44
C VAL A 75 -0.03 -1.40 9.20
N ARG A 76 -0.25 -2.09 10.30
CA ARG A 76 -0.81 -3.42 10.44
C ARG A 76 -2.22 -3.30 10.99
N GLN A 77 -3.08 -4.24 10.60
CA GLN A 77 -4.41 -4.46 11.18
C GLN A 77 -5.23 -3.17 11.44
N GLY A 78 -6.10 -2.81 10.50
CA GLY A 78 -7.11 -1.77 10.70
C GLY A 78 -8.46 -2.36 11.11
N GLY A 79 -9.25 -1.68 11.94
CA GLY A 79 -10.65 -2.06 12.02
C GLY A 79 -11.50 -1.32 13.04
N MET A 80 -12.81 -1.42 12.83
CA MET A 80 -13.81 -0.78 13.66
C MET A 80 -14.10 -1.61 14.92
N SER A 81 -14.09 -0.95 16.07
CA SER A 81 -14.57 -1.48 17.35
C SER A 81 -15.69 -0.62 17.90
N TYR A 82 -16.43 -1.14 18.86
CA TYR A 82 -17.53 -0.44 19.51
C TYR A 82 -17.50 -0.59 21.03
N GLY A 83 -18.12 0.38 21.69
CA GLY A 83 -18.48 0.35 23.10
C GLY A 83 -19.96 0.68 23.26
N LEU A 84 -20.67 -0.07 24.09
CA LEU A 84 -22.08 0.11 24.42
C LEU A 84 -22.26 0.11 25.93
N LEU A 85 -23.22 0.91 26.41
CA LEU A 85 -23.66 0.92 27.79
C LEU A 85 -25.00 0.18 27.93
N ASN A 86 -25.18 -0.48 29.08
CA ASN A 86 -26.47 -1.06 29.48
C ASN A 86 -27.09 -2.01 28.44
N TRP A 87 -26.26 -2.72 27.65
CA TRP A 87 -26.71 -3.58 26.57
C TRP A 87 -27.37 -4.84 27.12
N LYS A 88 -28.43 -5.30 26.44
CA LYS A 88 -29.08 -6.57 26.71
C LYS A 88 -28.96 -7.49 25.50
N ASP A 89 -28.70 -8.77 25.75
CA ASP A 89 -28.71 -9.78 24.70
C ASP A 89 -30.13 -10.30 24.41
N TRP A 90 -30.27 -11.15 23.40
CA TRP A 90 -31.55 -11.76 23.02
C TRP A 90 -32.12 -12.71 24.07
N LYS A 91 -31.30 -13.17 25.04
CA LYS A 91 -31.72 -13.93 26.22
C LYS A 91 -32.08 -13.01 27.40
N ASN A 92 -32.07 -11.68 27.20
CA ASN A 92 -32.33 -10.65 28.19
C ASN A 92 -31.30 -10.61 29.35
N ALA A 93 -30.10 -11.16 29.14
CA ALA A 93 -28.96 -10.97 30.04
C ALA A 93 -28.46 -9.52 29.93
N PHE A 94 -28.09 -8.93 31.06
CA PHE A 94 -27.74 -7.51 31.15
C PHE A 94 -26.23 -7.31 31.29
N PHE A 95 -25.70 -6.40 30.48
CA PHE A 95 -24.28 -6.06 30.43
C PHE A 95 -24.11 -4.54 30.62
N PRO A 96 -23.60 -4.09 31.78
CA PRO A 96 -23.39 -2.66 32.03
C PRO A 96 -22.42 -2.01 31.03
N TYR A 97 -21.40 -2.77 30.65
CA TYR A 97 -20.41 -2.42 29.63
C TYR A 97 -20.30 -3.56 28.64
N MET A 98 -20.45 -3.26 27.36
CA MET A 98 -20.21 -4.20 26.28
C MET A 98 -19.25 -3.57 25.29
N VAL A 99 -18.16 -4.28 24.98
CA VAL A 99 -17.21 -3.86 23.94
C VAL A 99 -17.03 -5.01 22.96
N GLY A 100 -16.57 -4.66 21.77
CA GLY A 100 -16.36 -5.63 20.72
C GLY A 100 -15.93 -4.98 19.42
N GLY A 101 -15.90 -5.75 18.35
CA GLY A 101 -15.53 -5.24 17.04
C GLY A 101 -15.31 -6.34 16.03
N VAL A 102 -14.67 -5.96 14.94
CA VAL A 102 -14.38 -6.85 13.81
C VAL A 102 -13.22 -7.81 14.06
N ASN A 103 -12.35 -7.53 15.03
CA ASN A 103 -11.23 -8.39 15.43
C ASN A 103 -10.90 -8.24 16.92
N GLN A 104 -10.66 -9.35 17.61
CA GLN A 104 -10.30 -9.39 19.04
C GLN A 104 -9.05 -8.58 19.37
N SER A 105 -8.08 -8.57 18.46
CA SER A 105 -6.83 -7.85 18.63
C SER A 105 -7.01 -6.34 18.62
N ASN A 106 -8.10 -5.79 18.07
CA ASN A 106 -8.37 -4.34 18.06
C ASN A 106 -8.51 -3.78 19.48
N LEU A 107 -9.16 -4.52 20.40
CA LEU A 107 -9.25 -4.12 21.82
C LEU A 107 -8.47 -5.05 22.74
N VAL A 108 -7.65 -5.94 22.17
CA VAL A 108 -6.73 -6.82 22.90
C VAL A 108 -7.40 -7.83 23.83
N HIS A 109 -8.39 -8.54 23.30
CA HIS A 109 -9.06 -9.70 23.92
C HIS A 109 -9.67 -9.48 25.34
N PRO A 110 -10.39 -8.38 25.63
CA PRO A 110 -11.08 -8.22 26.91
C PRO A 110 -12.05 -9.38 27.19
N ASN A 111 -12.02 -9.91 28.42
CA ASN A 111 -12.91 -11.00 28.80
C ASN A 111 -14.38 -10.55 28.74
N GLY A 112 -15.21 -11.37 28.09
CA GLY A 112 -16.64 -11.12 27.93
C GLY A 112 -17.03 -10.23 26.74
N ALA A 113 -16.06 -9.78 25.95
CA ALA A 113 -16.30 -8.98 24.75
C ALA A 113 -16.91 -9.80 23.60
N ARG A 114 -17.52 -9.09 22.65
CA ARG A 114 -18.29 -9.65 21.53
C ARG A 114 -17.58 -9.43 20.20
N TRP A 115 -17.40 -10.49 19.42
CA TRP A 115 -16.56 -10.49 18.23
C TRP A 115 -17.22 -11.18 17.03
N GLY A 116 -18.48 -11.57 17.17
CA GLY A 116 -19.20 -12.27 16.11
C GLY A 116 -19.47 -11.30 14.98
N CYS A 117 -18.88 -11.54 13.82
CA CYS A 117 -19.06 -10.73 12.62
C CYS A 117 -19.32 -11.61 11.40
N VAL A 118 -20.13 -11.12 10.45
CA VAL A 118 -20.33 -11.74 9.14
C VAL A 118 -20.28 -10.67 8.05
N GLY A 119 -19.52 -10.93 6.99
CA GLY A 119 -19.50 -10.12 5.78
C GLY A 119 -20.73 -10.41 4.92
N HIS A 120 -21.35 -9.36 4.38
CA HIS A 120 -22.55 -9.44 3.53
C HIS A 120 -22.25 -9.02 2.09
N GLU A 121 -21.54 -7.90 1.94
CA GLU A 121 -21.07 -7.43 0.64
C GLU A 121 -19.61 -7.02 0.76
N PHE A 122 -18.81 -7.45 -0.23
CA PHE A 122 -17.43 -7.05 -0.35
C PHE A 122 -17.08 -6.88 -1.82
N LYS A 123 -16.88 -5.63 -2.23
CA LYS A 123 -16.72 -5.28 -3.65
C LYS A 123 -15.68 -4.20 -3.83
N LEU A 124 -14.83 -4.40 -4.81
CA LEU A 124 -14.00 -3.35 -5.36
C LEU A 124 -14.60 -2.86 -6.68
N ILE A 125 -14.91 -1.58 -6.74
CA ILE A 125 -15.62 -0.92 -7.83
C ILE A 125 -14.67 0.10 -8.47
N LEU A 126 -14.50 0.05 -9.79
CA LEU A 126 -13.78 1.08 -10.53
C LEU A 126 -14.74 1.93 -11.33
N ARG A 127 -14.37 3.19 -11.55
CA ARG A 127 -15.15 4.04 -12.46
C ARG A 127 -15.11 3.56 -13.90
N ARG A 128 -13.94 3.07 -14.33
CA ARG A 128 -13.65 2.66 -15.70
C ARG A 128 -12.77 1.42 -15.72
N PRO A 129 -12.79 0.63 -16.80
CA PRO A 129 -11.85 -0.47 -16.94
C PRO A 129 -10.40 0.04 -16.94
N PRO A 130 -9.45 -0.72 -16.36
CA PRO A 130 -8.02 -0.43 -16.52
C PRO A 130 -7.62 -0.46 -18.01
N PRO A 131 -6.64 0.36 -18.43
CA PRO A 131 -6.15 0.33 -19.81
C PRO A 131 -5.44 -0.99 -20.13
N THR A 132 -5.42 -1.33 -21.41
CA THR A 132 -4.70 -2.48 -21.94
C THR A 132 -3.21 -2.16 -22.04
N LEU A 133 -2.37 -3.07 -21.54
CA LEU A 133 -0.91 -2.98 -21.66
C LEU A 133 -0.36 -4.20 -22.40
N LEU A 134 0.26 -3.98 -23.56
CA LEU A 134 0.94 -5.01 -24.36
C LEU A 134 2.46 -4.81 -24.30
N VAL A 135 3.21 -5.88 -24.07
CA VAL A 135 4.68 -5.87 -24.15
C VAL A 135 5.14 -6.98 -25.08
N ASN A 136 5.81 -6.61 -26.18
CA ASN A 136 6.17 -7.51 -27.26
C ASN A 136 4.98 -8.35 -27.79
N GLY A 137 3.80 -7.72 -27.89
CA GLY A 137 2.57 -8.38 -28.33
C GLY A 137 1.82 -9.15 -27.24
N GLU A 138 2.42 -9.38 -26.08
CA GLU A 138 1.82 -10.13 -24.98
C GLU A 138 1.10 -9.20 -24.00
N PRO A 139 -0.18 -9.46 -23.65
CA PRO A 139 -0.89 -8.66 -22.68
C PRO A 139 -0.34 -8.87 -21.26
N GLN A 140 -0.16 -7.78 -20.53
CA GLN A 140 0.06 -7.81 -19.09
C GLN A 140 -1.29 -7.77 -18.35
N PRO A 141 -1.45 -8.52 -17.24
CA PRO A 141 -2.64 -8.39 -16.42
C PRO A 141 -2.77 -6.97 -15.86
N PRO A 142 -4.00 -6.45 -15.70
CA PRO A 142 -4.21 -5.13 -15.12
C PRO A 142 -3.67 -5.10 -13.69
N ARG A 143 -3.11 -3.96 -13.31
CA ARG A 143 -2.57 -3.76 -11.95
C ARG A 143 -3.67 -3.74 -10.90
N GLN A 144 -4.85 -3.24 -11.26
CA GLN A 144 -6.00 -3.18 -10.40
C GLN A 144 -7.07 -4.17 -10.89
N SER A 145 -7.30 -5.22 -10.10
CA SER A 145 -8.48 -6.07 -10.26
C SER A 145 -9.75 -5.33 -9.82
N TYR A 146 -10.93 -5.80 -10.20
CA TYR A 146 -12.20 -5.21 -9.78
C TYR A 146 -13.34 -6.22 -9.86
N ASP A 147 -14.39 -6.01 -9.07
CA ASP A 147 -15.61 -6.81 -9.08
C ASP A 147 -16.73 -6.17 -9.92
N ALA A 148 -16.76 -4.83 -10.01
CA ALA A 148 -17.77 -4.09 -10.76
C ALA A 148 -17.24 -2.79 -11.36
N LEU A 149 -17.96 -2.27 -12.36
CA LEU A 149 -17.76 -0.95 -12.93
C LEU A 149 -18.97 -0.07 -12.62
N ASP A 150 -18.71 1.16 -12.19
CA ASP A 150 -19.72 2.22 -12.07
C ASP A 150 -19.21 3.51 -12.71
N PRO A 151 -19.64 3.86 -13.93
CA PRO A 151 -19.16 5.06 -14.61
C PRO A 151 -19.55 6.37 -13.91
N ASN A 152 -20.44 6.35 -12.91
CA ASN A 152 -20.83 7.52 -12.12
C ASN A 152 -20.10 7.62 -10.78
N LEU A 153 -19.08 6.77 -10.55
CA LEU A 153 -18.30 6.80 -9.34
C LEU A 153 -17.57 8.15 -9.20
N ILE A 154 -17.72 8.80 -8.05
CA ILE A 154 -17.12 10.13 -7.78
C ILE A 154 -15.58 10.05 -7.63
N SER A 155 -15.04 8.89 -7.29
CA SER A 155 -13.60 8.63 -7.23
C SER A 155 -13.18 7.65 -8.33
N ASP A 156 -11.88 7.43 -8.49
CA ASP A 156 -11.37 6.46 -9.47
C ASP A 156 -11.70 5.01 -9.07
N ALA A 157 -11.66 4.73 -7.77
CA ALA A 157 -12.05 3.44 -7.20
C ALA A 157 -12.74 3.60 -5.84
N VAL A 158 -13.60 2.62 -5.52
CA VAL A 158 -14.18 2.41 -4.20
C VAL A 158 -14.02 0.97 -3.77
N LEU A 159 -13.50 0.76 -2.56
CA LEU A 159 -13.58 -0.53 -1.86
C LEU A 159 -14.73 -0.46 -0.86
N TYR A 160 -15.77 -1.27 -1.07
CA TYR A 160 -16.98 -1.30 -0.28
C TYR A 160 -17.09 -2.58 0.54
N ILE A 161 -17.36 -2.41 1.82
CA ILE A 161 -17.52 -3.51 2.79
C ILE A 161 -18.82 -3.27 3.56
N ARG A 162 -19.65 -4.29 3.64
CA ARG A 162 -20.85 -4.31 4.50
C ARG A 162 -20.84 -5.56 5.35
N TRP A 163 -21.01 -5.41 6.65
CA TRP A 163 -20.95 -6.50 7.61
C TRP A 163 -21.92 -6.28 8.77
N SER A 164 -22.25 -7.34 9.51
CA SER A 164 -23.02 -7.24 10.76
C SER A 164 -22.25 -7.83 11.93
N MET A 165 -22.55 -7.30 13.12
CA MET A 165 -21.98 -7.70 14.40
C MET A 165 -23.05 -8.32 15.29
N ASP A 166 -22.67 -9.24 16.16
CA ASP A 166 -23.53 -10.01 17.07
C ASP A 166 -24.14 -9.21 18.24
N VAL A 167 -24.18 -7.87 18.12
CA VAL A 167 -24.73 -6.93 19.10
C VAL A 167 -25.88 -6.08 18.57
N GLY A 168 -26.31 -6.30 17.32
CA GLY A 168 -27.39 -5.54 16.69
C GLY A 168 -26.92 -4.39 15.81
N LEU A 169 -25.63 -4.38 15.43
CA LEU A 169 -25.02 -3.37 14.59
C LEU A 169 -24.74 -3.92 13.19
N THR A 170 -25.05 -3.13 12.17
CA THR A 170 -24.65 -3.38 10.78
C THR A 170 -23.83 -2.18 10.31
N GLY A 171 -22.61 -2.43 9.84
CA GLY A 171 -21.69 -1.42 9.36
C GLY A 171 -21.59 -1.46 7.83
N GLU A 172 -21.42 -0.28 7.25
CA GLU A 172 -20.96 -0.08 5.89
C GLU A 172 -19.70 0.79 5.91
N MET A 173 -18.70 0.43 5.11
CA MET A 173 -17.43 1.11 5.00
C MET A 173 -17.05 1.29 3.54
N ARG A 174 -16.60 2.49 3.17
CA ARG A 174 -16.15 2.82 1.81
C ARG A 174 -14.78 3.49 1.87
N TYR A 175 -13.81 2.91 1.16
CA TYR A 175 -12.59 3.64 0.80
C TYR A 175 -12.84 4.41 -0.50
N TYR A 176 -12.55 5.69 -0.52
CA TYR A 176 -12.47 6.49 -1.75
C TYR A 176 -11.01 6.75 -2.08
N ALA A 177 -10.57 6.27 -3.24
CA ALA A 177 -9.18 6.39 -3.69
C ALA A 177 -9.07 7.02 -5.08
N TYR A 178 -7.93 7.68 -5.31
CA TYR A 178 -7.64 8.45 -6.50
C TYR A 178 -6.29 8.01 -7.06
N SER A 179 -6.20 7.94 -8.38
CA SER A 179 -5.01 7.46 -9.07
C SER A 179 -4.02 8.57 -9.42
N ALA A 180 -4.49 9.82 -9.43
CA ALA A 180 -3.76 10.97 -9.95
C ALA A 180 -3.18 11.84 -8.84
N TYR A 181 -1.96 12.31 -9.06
CA TYR A 181 -1.31 13.31 -8.23
C TYR A 181 -2.09 14.64 -8.30
N PRO A 182 -2.26 15.39 -7.20
CA PRO A 182 -1.74 15.15 -5.84
C PRO A 182 -2.70 14.41 -4.90
N PHE A 183 -3.67 13.67 -5.43
CA PHE A 183 -4.77 13.07 -4.66
C PHE A 183 -4.51 11.60 -4.28
N ASP A 184 -3.37 11.08 -4.70
CA ASP A 184 -3.02 9.66 -4.72
C ASP A 184 -2.29 9.18 -3.45
N SER A 185 -2.01 10.07 -2.49
CA SER A 185 -1.31 9.75 -1.24
C SER A 185 -2.22 9.70 0.00
N TYR A 186 -3.54 9.71 -0.19
CA TYR A 186 -4.52 9.58 0.89
C TYR A 186 -5.79 8.85 0.43
N MET A 187 -6.56 8.38 1.40
CA MET A 187 -7.88 7.78 1.21
C MET A 187 -8.88 8.40 2.21
N PHE A 188 -10.09 8.67 1.73
CA PHE A 188 -11.21 8.89 2.65
C PHE A 188 -11.81 7.53 3.00
N ILE A 189 -12.12 7.34 4.27
CA ILE A 189 -12.81 6.14 4.76
C ILE A 189 -14.11 6.58 5.40
N ASP A 190 -15.20 6.14 4.80
CA ASP A 190 -16.54 6.58 5.15
C ASP A 190 -17.34 5.46 5.79
N PHE A 191 -17.99 5.74 6.92
CA PHE A 191 -18.67 4.75 7.74
C PHE A 191 -20.13 5.12 7.96
N VAL A 192 -21.03 4.18 7.70
CA VAL A 192 -22.42 4.23 8.18
C VAL A 192 -22.63 3.06 9.12
N VAL A 193 -23.07 3.33 10.35
CA VAL A 193 -23.35 2.29 11.33
C VAL A 193 -24.81 2.35 11.74
N LYS A 194 -25.53 1.24 11.56
CA LYS A 194 -26.97 1.14 11.80
C LYS A 194 -27.28 0.20 12.95
N ASN A 195 -28.20 0.60 13.83
CA ASN A 195 -28.84 -0.30 14.78
C ASN A 195 -29.91 -1.14 14.07
N THR A 196 -29.55 -2.36 13.68
CA THR A 196 -30.46 -3.30 13.01
C THR A 196 -31.11 -4.29 13.96
N GLY A 197 -30.69 -4.32 15.23
CA GLY A 197 -31.21 -5.25 16.24
C GLY A 197 -30.98 -6.74 15.92
N ASN A 198 -30.20 -7.05 14.88
CA ASN A 198 -29.85 -8.41 14.47
C ASN A 198 -28.61 -8.89 15.24
N VAL A 199 -28.74 -9.95 16.03
CA VAL A 199 -27.64 -10.52 16.82
C VAL A 199 -27.31 -11.97 16.45
N ASN A 200 -28.13 -12.61 15.62
CA ASN A 200 -27.88 -13.96 15.14
C ASN A 200 -27.21 -13.99 13.76
N LEU A 201 -26.79 -12.82 13.25
CA LEU A 201 -26.07 -12.64 12.00
C LEU A 201 -26.93 -12.98 10.75
N ASN A 202 -28.27 -12.97 10.88
CA ASN A 202 -29.22 -13.16 9.79
C ASN A 202 -30.02 -11.88 9.54
N GLU A 203 -29.70 -11.12 8.48
CA GLU A 203 -30.33 -9.81 8.18
C GLU A 203 -31.86 -9.88 7.94
N LYS A 204 -32.44 -11.08 7.86
CA LYS A 204 -33.89 -11.25 7.72
C LYS A 204 -34.63 -11.15 9.06
N THR A 205 -33.94 -11.18 10.18
CA THR A 205 -34.52 -11.11 11.52
C THR A 205 -33.89 -10.00 12.35
N ALA A 206 -34.63 -9.53 13.36
CA ALA A 206 -34.18 -8.52 14.30
C ALA A 206 -34.64 -8.92 15.70
N GLU A 207 -33.78 -9.61 16.44
CA GLU A 207 -34.09 -10.14 17.78
C GLU A 207 -34.22 -9.02 18.81
N LEU A 208 -33.53 -7.89 18.60
CA LEU A 208 -33.50 -6.72 19.48
C LEU A 208 -34.23 -5.52 18.86
N ASN A 209 -35.36 -5.75 18.17
CA ASN A 209 -36.12 -4.72 17.43
C ASN A 209 -36.75 -3.59 18.27
N GLY A 210 -36.64 -3.64 19.59
CA GLY A 210 -37.09 -2.58 20.51
C GLY A 210 -35.97 -1.96 21.34
N GLN A 211 -34.72 -2.35 21.11
CA GLN A 211 -33.59 -1.92 21.91
C GLN A 211 -32.97 -0.63 21.34
N VAL A 212 -32.83 0.38 22.19
CA VAL A 212 -31.96 1.53 21.95
C VAL A 212 -30.55 1.12 22.37
N LEU A 213 -29.56 1.28 21.48
CA LEU A 213 -28.16 1.12 21.86
C LEU A 213 -27.72 2.41 22.54
N GLN A 214 -27.50 2.33 23.85
CA GLN A 214 -27.14 3.47 24.71
C GLN A 214 -25.64 3.67 24.73
N GLY A 215 -25.22 4.93 24.75
CA GLY A 215 -23.80 5.27 24.81
C GLY A 215 -22.96 4.64 23.70
N ALA A 216 -23.57 4.40 22.53
CA ALA A 216 -22.91 3.71 21.43
C ALA A 216 -21.75 4.56 20.90
N ALA A 217 -20.53 4.10 21.11
CA ALA A 217 -19.32 4.74 20.63
C ALA A 217 -18.58 3.79 19.71
N PHE A 218 -17.90 4.34 18.72
CA PHE A 218 -17.10 3.59 17.77
C PHE A 218 -15.66 4.07 17.83
N ASN A 219 -14.71 3.18 17.58
CA ASN A 219 -13.37 3.59 17.26
C ASN A 219 -12.87 2.87 16.03
N TYR A 220 -11.93 3.51 15.34
CA TYR A 220 -11.13 2.84 14.34
C TYR A 220 -9.69 2.80 14.84
N MET A 221 -9.17 1.59 14.92
CA MET A 221 -7.82 1.31 15.37
C MET A 221 -6.96 0.98 14.16
N VAL A 222 -5.71 1.43 14.20
CA VAL A 222 -4.63 0.83 13.44
C VAL A 222 -3.51 0.44 14.38
N GLN A 223 -2.75 -0.58 14.03
CA GLN A 223 -1.46 -0.86 14.64
C GLN A 223 -0.37 -0.30 13.74
N PRO A 224 0.22 0.86 14.05
CA PRO A 224 1.33 1.37 13.28
C PRO A 224 2.47 0.38 13.28
N HIS A 225 3.11 0.34 12.13
CA HIS A 225 4.27 -0.48 11.88
C HIS A 225 5.05 0.26 10.80
N VAL A 226 5.48 1.48 11.14
CA VAL A 226 6.18 2.38 10.22
C VAL A 226 7.53 1.74 9.95
N SER A 227 7.54 0.90 8.93
CA SER A 227 8.58 -0.11 8.75
C SER A 227 9.04 -0.17 7.29
N TYR A 228 9.94 -1.13 7.05
CA TYR A 228 10.79 -1.21 5.87
C TYR A 228 10.09 -1.09 4.51
N GLU A 229 10.03 0.13 3.99
CA GLU A 229 9.61 0.55 2.65
C GLU A 229 10.26 -0.32 1.57
N GLY A 230 9.52 -1.32 1.12
CA GLY A 230 9.98 -2.17 0.05
C GLY A 230 11.25 -2.93 0.34
N ALA A 231 11.38 -3.54 1.52
CA ALA A 231 12.48 -4.46 1.83
C ALA A 231 12.02 -5.92 1.85
N ARG A 232 12.82 -6.83 1.28
CA ARG A 232 12.57 -8.28 1.25
C ARG A 232 13.22 -8.94 2.45
N GLN A 233 12.46 -9.33 3.47
CA GLN A 233 12.99 -9.99 4.66
C GLN A 233 13.22 -11.50 4.41
N ASN A 234 14.29 -12.06 4.97
CA ASN A 234 14.60 -13.49 4.85
C ASN A 234 13.71 -14.40 5.73
N LEU A 235 13.03 -13.82 6.74
CA LEU A 235 12.15 -14.47 7.73
C LEU A 235 11.10 -13.45 8.21
N ALA A 236 10.05 -13.89 8.90
CA ALA A 236 9.16 -12.98 9.65
C ALA A 236 9.98 -12.25 10.72
N VAL A 237 10.56 -11.11 10.38
CA VAL A 237 11.16 -10.23 11.38
C VAL A 237 9.97 -9.56 12.04
N TRP A 238 9.59 -10.11 13.19
CA TRP A 238 8.96 -9.31 14.22
C TRP A 238 9.86 -8.10 14.35
N GLU A 239 9.36 -6.91 14.07
CA GLU A 239 10.07 -5.69 14.36
C GLU A 239 10.51 -5.80 15.83
N HIS A 240 11.78 -6.15 16.03
CA HIS A 240 12.37 -6.36 17.33
C HIS A 240 12.65 -5.00 18.01
N ILE A 241 11.99 -3.93 17.50
CA ILE A 241 12.47 -2.54 17.52
C ILE A 241 11.38 -1.59 18.04
N ASN A 242 10.13 -1.64 17.57
CA ASN A 242 8.91 -1.18 18.27
C ASN A 242 9.02 0.22 18.91
N ASP A 243 9.66 1.14 18.22
CA ASP A 243 10.08 2.46 18.65
C ASP A 243 9.43 3.56 17.80
N ASP A 244 8.21 3.31 17.37
CA ASP A 244 7.36 4.32 16.75
C ASP A 244 6.96 5.40 17.76
N TRP A 245 7.01 6.66 17.33
CA TRP A 245 6.40 7.79 18.04
C TRP A 245 4.93 7.96 17.67
N VAL A 246 4.13 8.52 18.58
CA VAL A 246 2.74 8.91 18.31
C VAL A 246 2.44 10.30 18.86
N GLU A 247 1.66 11.08 18.13
CA GLU A 247 1.17 12.39 18.56
C GLU A 247 -0.25 12.61 18.06
N TYR A 248 -1.11 13.25 18.85
CA TYR A 248 -2.39 13.78 18.36
C TYR A 248 -2.28 15.28 18.16
N TYR A 249 -2.50 15.73 16.93
CA TYR A 249 -2.54 17.14 16.55
C TYR A 249 -4.00 17.54 16.32
N GLY A 250 -4.52 18.50 17.11
CA GLY A 250 -5.91 18.93 17.03
C GLY A 250 -6.62 19.19 18.37
N GLU A 251 -5.91 19.13 19.51
CA GLU A 251 -6.54 19.32 20.83
C GLU A 251 -7.18 20.71 21.00
N ASN A 252 -6.59 21.73 20.37
CA ASN A 252 -7.09 23.10 20.37
C ASN A 252 -7.71 23.50 19.01
N TYR A 253 -8.18 22.54 18.22
CA TYR A 253 -8.80 22.80 16.90
C TYR A 253 -9.98 23.77 16.98
N LEU A 254 -10.77 23.74 18.06
CA LEU A 254 -11.85 24.70 18.25
C LEU A 254 -11.34 26.13 18.49
N ASP A 255 -10.15 26.30 19.08
CA ASP A 255 -9.51 27.62 19.20
C ASP A 255 -9.07 28.13 17.83
N TYR A 256 -8.62 27.25 16.93
CA TYR A 256 -8.31 27.58 15.54
C TYR A 256 -9.56 28.07 14.79
N LEU A 257 -10.68 27.37 14.94
CA LEU A 257 -11.94 27.77 14.31
C LEU A 257 -12.50 29.06 14.88
N GLY A 258 -12.47 29.24 16.21
CA GLY A 258 -13.14 30.33 16.90
C GLY A 258 -14.65 30.30 16.65
N GLY A 259 -15.20 31.37 16.06
CA GLY A 259 -16.59 31.42 15.62
C GLY A 259 -16.81 31.09 14.14
N GLY A 260 -15.74 30.69 13.44
CA GLY A 260 -15.73 30.42 12.00
C GLY A 260 -16.08 28.97 11.62
N THR A 261 -15.80 28.63 10.36
CA THR A 261 -15.98 27.29 9.80
C THR A 261 -14.61 26.68 9.45
N PRO A 262 -14.53 25.36 9.16
CA PRO A 262 -13.28 24.76 8.68
C PRO A 262 -12.68 25.40 7.42
N THR A 263 -13.50 26.00 6.55
CA THR A 263 -13.07 26.73 5.35
C THR A 263 -12.78 28.21 5.61
N HIS A 264 -13.41 28.77 6.64
CA HIS A 264 -13.32 30.18 7.02
C HIS A 264 -13.09 30.32 8.54
N PRO A 265 -11.93 29.88 9.07
CA PRO A 265 -11.63 29.97 10.49
C PRO A 265 -11.46 31.44 10.89
N SER A 266 -11.89 31.78 12.10
CA SER A 266 -11.81 33.14 12.65
C SER A 266 -11.12 33.18 14.02
N GLY A 267 -10.51 32.08 14.43
CA GLY A 267 -9.88 31.91 15.73
C GLY A 267 -8.37 32.15 15.73
N ASN A 268 -7.67 31.45 16.61
CA ASN A 268 -6.23 31.54 16.79
C ASN A 268 -5.49 30.79 15.66
N SER A 269 -4.83 31.53 14.77
CA SER A 269 -4.06 30.94 13.67
C SER A 269 -2.82 30.13 14.11
N SER A 270 -2.42 30.24 15.38
CA SER A 270 -1.34 29.43 15.96
C SER A 270 -1.83 28.15 16.62
N ALA A 271 -3.15 27.93 16.71
CA ALA A 271 -3.74 26.68 17.15
C ALA A 271 -3.76 25.64 16.01
N ASP A 272 -4.05 24.39 16.37
CA ASP A 272 -3.98 23.26 15.47
C ASP A 272 -5.06 23.36 14.39
N SER A 273 -4.63 23.36 13.13
CA SER A 273 -5.53 23.51 11.98
C SER A 273 -6.11 22.20 11.44
N LEU A 274 -5.72 21.08 12.04
CA LEU A 274 -6.11 19.72 11.65
C LEU A 274 -6.48 18.92 12.91
N ARG A 275 -7.11 17.75 12.71
CA ARG A 275 -7.44 16.77 13.76
C ARG A 275 -6.97 15.38 13.33
N LEU A 276 -5.74 15.01 13.67
CA LEU A 276 -5.12 13.75 13.26
C LEU A 276 -4.15 13.20 14.30
N PHE A 277 -4.12 11.87 14.40
CA PHE A 277 -2.96 11.15 14.90
C PHE A 277 -1.86 11.13 13.84
N ILE A 278 -0.62 11.22 14.31
CA ILE A 278 0.60 11.10 13.51
C ILE A 278 1.45 10.00 14.15
N VAL A 279 1.99 9.10 13.32
CA VAL A 279 2.91 8.04 13.76
C VAL A 279 4.11 7.98 12.81
N TRP A 280 5.31 7.83 13.36
CA TRP A 280 6.56 7.78 12.61
C TRP A 280 7.64 7.01 13.36
N ASP A 281 8.62 6.51 12.61
CA ASP A 281 9.74 5.72 13.12
C ASP A 281 10.67 6.57 14.03
N GLY A 282 11.11 5.97 15.14
CA GLY A 282 11.91 6.60 16.19
C GLY A 282 13.30 6.00 16.32
N ASP A 283 13.92 6.16 17.49
CA ASP A 283 15.23 5.57 17.79
C ASP A 283 15.10 4.53 18.91
N ASN A 284 15.58 3.31 18.67
CA ASN A 284 15.67 2.22 19.61
C ASN A 284 17.09 2.00 20.09
N ASN A 285 17.43 2.81 21.09
CA ASN A 285 18.70 2.73 21.81
C ASN A 285 19.00 1.39 22.54
N LYS A 286 18.10 0.39 22.49
CA LYS A 286 18.40 -0.98 22.96
C LYS A 286 19.36 -1.70 22.02
N ILE A 287 19.49 -1.25 20.78
CA ILE A 287 20.46 -1.73 19.81
C ILE A 287 21.60 -0.70 19.72
N PRO A 288 22.88 -1.11 19.64
CA PRO A 288 23.97 -0.16 19.45
C PRO A 288 23.86 0.56 18.10
N GLY A 289 23.65 1.87 18.14
CA GLY A 289 23.53 2.70 16.94
C GLY A 289 22.47 3.77 17.13
N GLU A 290 22.18 4.46 16.04
CA GLU A 290 21.03 5.34 15.91
C GLU A 290 20.24 4.85 14.69
N ASP A 291 18.99 4.46 14.89
CA ASP A 291 18.20 3.69 13.93
C ASP A 291 16.97 4.41 13.36
N THR A 292 16.77 5.70 13.68
CA THR A 292 15.70 6.50 13.03
C THR A 292 15.74 6.39 11.51
N GLY A 293 14.60 6.05 10.92
CA GLY A 293 14.38 5.80 9.51
C GLY A 293 14.82 4.41 9.03
N ASP A 294 15.07 3.47 9.95
CA ASP A 294 15.54 2.10 9.69
C ASP A 294 16.60 2.01 8.58
N PRO A 295 17.81 2.56 8.77
CA PRO A 295 18.82 2.50 7.72
C PRO A 295 19.21 1.05 7.39
N ASP A 296 19.23 0.71 6.09
CA ASP A 296 19.57 -0.63 5.59
C ASP A 296 21.02 -1.00 5.95
N MET A 297 21.16 -1.81 7.00
CA MET A 297 22.45 -2.30 7.47
C MET A 297 23.08 -3.37 6.58
N ASN A 298 22.45 -3.70 5.44
CA ASN A 298 22.84 -4.75 4.51
C ASN A 298 22.95 -6.13 5.21
N SER A 299 22.05 -6.36 6.17
CA SER A 299 21.93 -7.58 6.96
C SER A 299 20.46 -7.97 7.05
N GLY A 300 20.10 -9.16 6.58
CA GLY A 300 18.74 -9.70 6.74
C GLY A 300 17.75 -9.44 5.59
N PHE A 301 18.16 -8.75 4.52
CA PHE A 301 17.36 -8.56 3.32
C PHE A 301 17.93 -9.34 2.11
N GLU A 302 17.09 -10.04 1.33
CA GLU A 302 17.55 -10.99 0.29
C GLU A 302 18.14 -10.29 -0.94
N GLU A 303 17.78 -9.03 -1.19
CA GLU A 303 18.25 -8.29 -2.35
C GLU A 303 19.25 -7.22 -1.91
N GLN A 304 20.44 -7.23 -2.52
CA GLN A 304 21.41 -6.15 -2.38
C GLN A 304 20.81 -4.88 -3.00
N SER A 305 20.34 -3.96 -2.15
CA SER A 305 19.93 -2.63 -2.59
C SER A 305 21.13 -1.95 -3.31
N PRO A 306 20.88 -1.10 -4.33
CA PRO A 306 21.94 -0.32 -4.96
C PRO A 306 22.68 0.64 -4.01
N GLY A 307 22.16 0.89 -2.81
CA GLY A 307 22.67 1.86 -1.85
C GLY A 307 22.70 1.28 -0.44
N MET A 308 23.91 0.97 0.04
CA MET A 308 24.13 0.65 1.45
C MET A 308 23.58 1.79 2.33
N GLY A 309 22.84 1.45 3.39
CA GLY A 309 22.23 2.40 4.33
C GLY A 309 21.02 3.18 3.82
N ARG A 310 20.37 2.77 2.72
CA ARG A 310 19.06 3.33 2.32
C ARG A 310 18.13 3.41 3.53
N LEU A 311 17.45 4.55 3.70
CA LEU A 311 16.44 4.73 4.75
C LEU A 311 15.19 3.93 4.38
N LEU A 312 14.80 2.99 5.23
CA LEU A 312 13.71 2.06 4.96
C LEU A 312 12.40 2.49 5.63
N SER A 313 12.42 3.29 6.68
CA SER A 313 11.17 3.71 7.37
C SER A 313 10.96 5.23 7.28
N PRO A 314 10.88 5.82 6.05
CA PRO A 314 10.74 7.26 5.89
C PRO A 314 9.32 7.79 6.13
N GLN A 315 8.35 6.92 6.42
CA GLN A 315 6.94 7.25 6.37
C GLN A 315 6.48 7.97 7.65
N TYR A 316 5.59 8.93 7.45
CA TYR A 316 4.74 9.53 8.45
C TYR A 316 3.31 9.11 8.13
N PHE A 317 2.73 8.34 9.04
CA PHE A 317 1.34 7.92 8.95
C PHE A 317 0.43 8.95 9.62
N GLY A 318 -0.66 9.31 8.95
CA GLY A 318 -1.69 10.22 9.46
C GLY A 318 -3.07 9.59 9.42
N MET A 319 -3.79 9.63 10.54
CA MET A 319 -5.18 9.17 10.68
C MET A 319 -6.00 10.24 11.39
N GLY A 320 -7.03 10.79 10.75
CA GLY A 320 -7.84 11.86 11.34
C GLY A 320 -9.32 11.80 11.02
N LEU A 321 -10.09 12.66 11.68
CA LEU A 321 -11.56 12.73 11.58
C LEU A 321 -12.00 14.00 10.86
N LEU A 322 -12.84 13.84 9.84
CA LEU A 322 -13.41 14.94 9.07
C LEU A 322 -14.86 15.21 9.46
N HIS A 323 -15.66 14.15 9.56
CA HIS A 323 -17.08 14.22 9.87
C HIS A 323 -17.45 13.21 10.95
N ALA A 324 -18.32 13.61 11.85
CA ALA A 324 -19.08 12.70 12.70
C ALA A 324 -20.43 13.37 12.96
N ASP A 325 -21.52 12.62 12.81
CA ASP A 325 -22.85 13.11 13.15
C ASP A 325 -22.91 13.56 14.60
N LYS A 326 -23.73 14.57 14.89
CA LYS A 326 -24.04 14.99 16.27
C LYS A 326 -24.90 13.96 16.99
N SER A 327 -25.81 13.32 16.27
CA SER A 327 -26.67 12.26 16.80
C SER A 327 -27.34 11.50 15.66
N ALA A 328 -28.00 10.39 15.98
CA ALA A 328 -28.80 9.64 15.01
C ALA A 328 -30.03 10.41 14.43
N LEU A 329 -30.28 11.64 14.91
CA LEU A 329 -31.34 12.54 14.41
C LEU A 329 -30.79 13.84 13.78
N ASP A 330 -29.49 14.10 13.91
CA ASP A 330 -28.82 15.31 13.41
C ASP A 330 -27.50 14.91 12.74
N THR A 331 -27.55 14.84 11.41
CA THR A 331 -26.42 14.44 10.57
C THR A 331 -25.45 15.58 10.27
N THR A 332 -25.58 16.73 10.94
CA THR A 332 -24.59 17.80 10.82
C THR A 332 -23.31 17.42 11.57
N ASN A 333 -22.16 17.84 11.02
CA ASN A 333 -20.86 17.53 11.60
C ASN A 333 -20.72 18.12 13.02
N ASP A 334 -20.38 17.28 14.00
CA ASP A 334 -19.97 17.71 15.33
C ASP A 334 -18.47 18.00 15.36
N LEU A 335 -18.11 19.28 15.29
CA LEU A 335 -16.71 19.70 15.33
C LEU A 335 -16.03 19.48 16.69
N ARG A 336 -16.78 19.11 17.73
CA ARG A 336 -16.23 18.69 19.03
C ARG A 336 -15.75 17.24 19.04
N GLN A 337 -16.06 16.48 17.99
CA GLN A 337 -15.50 15.15 17.77
C GLN A 337 -14.07 15.26 17.21
N PRO A 338 -13.21 14.23 17.38
CA PRO A 338 -13.48 13.01 18.15
C PRO A 338 -13.58 13.28 19.65
N PHE A 339 -14.54 12.66 20.32
CA PHE A 339 -14.71 12.81 21.77
C PHE A 339 -13.58 12.13 22.55
N SER A 340 -12.88 11.17 21.93
CA SER A 340 -11.77 10.45 22.54
C SER A 340 -10.61 10.30 21.56
N THR A 341 -9.41 10.62 22.02
CA THR A 341 -8.15 10.45 21.27
C THR A 341 -7.16 9.75 22.18
N VAL A 342 -7.19 8.43 22.12
CA VAL A 342 -6.32 7.58 22.95
C VAL A 342 -5.39 6.77 22.08
N TRP A 343 -4.26 6.38 22.63
CA TRP A 343 -3.35 5.43 22.00
C TRP A 343 -2.86 4.43 23.03
N ARG A 344 -2.56 3.20 22.61
CA ARG A 344 -2.27 2.08 23.51
C ARG A 344 -0.85 1.55 23.27
N PRO A 345 0.01 1.49 24.30
CA PRO A 345 1.26 0.76 24.22
C PRO A 345 1.04 -0.73 23.93
N GLY A 346 1.94 -1.33 23.15
CA GLY A 346 1.80 -2.67 22.58
C GLY A 346 1.47 -3.76 23.58
N ASP A 347 1.96 -3.68 24.82
CA ASP A 347 1.82 -4.74 25.83
C ASP A 347 0.71 -4.50 26.87
N VAL A 348 -0.02 -3.38 26.78
CA VAL A 348 -1.19 -3.16 27.65
C VAL A 348 -2.33 -4.11 27.24
N ARG A 349 -2.92 -4.80 28.22
CA ARG A 349 -4.02 -5.78 28.06
C ARG A 349 -5.17 -5.39 28.99
N PHE A 350 -6.41 -5.74 28.63
CA PHE A 350 -7.59 -5.47 29.46
C PHE A 350 -8.20 -6.77 29.98
N SER A 351 -8.56 -6.79 31.25
CA SER A 351 -9.10 -7.97 31.93
C SER A 351 -10.62 -8.11 31.84
N SER A 352 -11.33 -7.05 31.42
CA SER A 352 -12.79 -7.00 31.34
C SER A 352 -13.30 -6.00 30.31
N CYS A 353 -14.56 -6.13 29.89
CA CYS A 353 -15.24 -5.13 29.06
C CYS A 353 -15.29 -3.74 29.69
N GLU A 354 -15.44 -3.63 31.01
CA GLU A 354 -15.48 -2.34 31.72
C GLU A 354 -14.14 -1.61 31.62
N GLU A 355 -13.03 -2.32 31.81
CA GLU A 355 -11.69 -1.75 31.73
C GLU A 355 -11.38 -1.25 30.31
N ALA A 356 -11.68 -2.07 29.30
CA ALA A 356 -11.54 -1.69 27.90
C ALA A 356 -12.46 -0.50 27.54
N TYR A 357 -13.73 -0.53 27.98
CA TYR A 357 -14.65 0.58 27.73
C TYR A 357 -14.13 1.88 28.31
N LYS A 358 -13.70 1.86 29.57
CA LYS A 358 -13.14 3.03 30.26
C LYS A 358 -11.89 3.57 29.58
N TYR A 359 -11.10 2.69 28.96
CA TYR A 359 -9.90 3.10 28.25
C TYR A 359 -10.19 3.78 26.91
N PHE A 360 -11.09 3.20 26.10
CA PHE A 360 -11.29 3.60 24.70
C PHE A 360 -12.49 4.51 24.44
N PHE A 361 -13.53 4.42 25.27
CA PHE A 361 -14.84 5.02 25.01
C PHE A 361 -15.25 5.97 26.14
N THR A 362 -14.27 6.69 26.69
CA THR A 362 -14.48 7.82 27.61
C THR A 362 -13.90 9.08 26.96
N GLU A 363 -14.35 10.27 27.38
CA GLU A 363 -13.89 11.60 26.91
C GLU A 363 -12.42 11.88 27.29
N ARG A 364 -11.54 10.93 26.98
CA ARG A 364 -10.13 10.90 27.33
C ARG A 364 -9.31 11.32 26.12
N HIS A 365 -8.39 12.24 26.37
CA HIS A 365 -7.29 12.58 25.47
C HIS A 365 -5.99 12.12 26.12
N MET A 366 -5.15 11.40 25.37
CA MET A 366 -3.86 10.92 25.86
C MET A 366 -2.72 11.77 25.32
N ALA A 367 -1.91 12.28 26.23
CA ALA A 367 -0.65 12.93 25.91
C ALA A 367 0.26 12.01 25.08
N SER A 368 1.00 12.61 24.15
CA SER A 368 2.08 11.95 23.42
C SER A 368 3.20 11.49 24.38
N PRO A 369 3.98 10.47 24.00
CA PRO A 369 5.21 10.10 24.70
C PRO A 369 6.10 11.30 25.05
N GLN A 370 6.26 12.26 24.13
CA GLN A 370 7.09 13.44 24.34
C GLN A 370 6.52 14.37 25.42
N GLU A 371 5.21 14.59 25.43
CA GLU A 371 4.53 15.38 26.48
C GLU A 371 4.59 14.71 27.86
N MET A 372 4.66 13.37 27.87
CA MET A 372 4.89 12.59 29.08
C MET A 372 6.37 12.60 29.53
N GLY A 373 7.27 13.22 28.76
CA GLY A 373 8.69 13.38 29.10
C GLY A 373 9.61 12.25 28.62
N PHE A 374 9.14 11.37 27.74
CA PHE A 374 9.98 10.35 27.12
C PHE A 374 10.86 10.95 26.03
N THR A 375 12.13 10.55 26.02
CA THR A 375 13.10 10.90 24.97
C THR A 375 13.26 9.79 23.94
N GLU A 376 12.82 8.56 24.27
CA GLU A 376 12.78 7.42 23.36
C GLU A 376 11.45 6.63 23.51
N PRO A 377 10.90 6.06 22.43
CA PRO A 377 9.59 5.42 22.44
C PRO A 377 9.65 3.88 22.59
N ASN A 378 10.63 3.33 23.30
CA ASN A 378 10.85 1.87 23.33
C ASN A 378 10.45 1.16 24.65
N ASP A 379 9.77 1.83 25.59
CA ASP A 379 9.22 1.19 26.80
C ASP A 379 7.93 0.40 26.48
N PRO A 380 7.93 -0.95 26.56
CA PRO A 380 6.80 -1.81 26.19
C PRO A 380 5.49 -1.50 26.92
N LEU A 381 5.56 -1.00 28.15
CA LEU A 381 4.39 -0.77 28.99
C LEU A 381 3.84 0.64 28.85
N ASN A 382 4.70 1.61 28.52
CA ASN A 382 4.35 3.02 28.61
C ASN A 382 4.27 3.73 27.26
N VAL A 383 5.11 3.40 26.27
CA VAL A 383 5.19 4.17 25.01
C VAL A 383 5.41 3.35 23.74
N ALA A 384 6.00 2.15 23.82
CA ALA A 384 6.33 1.37 22.64
C ALA A 384 5.11 0.79 21.93
N ARG A 385 5.23 0.67 20.60
CA ARG A 385 4.17 0.18 19.70
C ARG A 385 2.86 0.95 19.90
N PRO A 386 2.87 2.27 19.82
CA PRO A 386 1.69 3.06 20.07
C PRO A 386 0.60 2.73 19.04
N ASN A 387 -0.55 2.24 19.49
CA ASN A 387 -1.69 1.99 18.61
C ASN A 387 -2.69 3.13 18.78
N PRO A 388 -2.90 4.03 17.80
CA PRO A 388 -3.85 5.12 17.92
C PRO A 388 -5.30 4.65 17.71
N TYR A 389 -6.22 5.31 18.42
CA TYR A 389 -7.66 5.08 18.35
C TYR A 389 -8.37 6.43 18.29
N ILE A 390 -9.17 6.63 17.24
CA ILE A 390 -10.10 7.76 17.16
C ILE A 390 -11.47 7.29 17.63
N GLY A 391 -11.96 7.81 18.75
CA GLY A 391 -13.29 7.54 19.28
C GLY A 391 -14.33 8.55 18.78
N VAL A 392 -15.42 8.06 18.21
CA VAL A 392 -16.59 8.84 17.77
C VAL A 392 -17.84 8.45 18.55
N GLY A 393 -18.69 9.44 18.85
CA GLY A 393 -19.87 9.28 19.73
C GLY A 393 -19.67 9.97 21.09
N PRO A 394 -20.25 9.46 22.19
CA PRO A 394 -21.25 8.39 22.24
C PRO A 394 -22.60 8.83 21.65
N TYR A 395 -23.36 7.85 21.16
CA TYR A 395 -24.66 8.04 20.53
C TYR A 395 -25.77 7.29 21.26
N GLU A 396 -26.97 7.86 21.25
CA GLU A 396 -28.19 7.11 21.49
C GLU A 396 -28.74 6.66 20.14
N MET A 397 -28.77 5.35 19.90
CA MET A 397 -29.19 4.79 18.61
C MET A 397 -30.46 3.96 18.77
N PRO A 398 -31.66 4.55 18.56
CA PRO A 398 -32.90 3.81 18.45
C PRO A 398 -32.85 2.73 17.37
N PHE A 399 -33.73 1.73 17.48
CA PHE A 399 -33.87 0.72 16.44
C PHE A 399 -34.11 1.37 15.07
N GLN A 400 -33.38 0.90 14.05
CA GLN A 400 -33.36 1.41 12.67
C GLN A 400 -32.74 2.79 12.47
N SER A 401 -32.19 3.42 13.52
CA SER A 401 -31.38 4.62 13.35
C SER A 401 -29.95 4.27 12.92
N ASP A 402 -29.30 5.21 12.26
CA ASP A 402 -27.89 5.13 11.87
C ASP A 402 -27.14 6.39 12.30
N VAL A 403 -25.81 6.29 12.25
CA VAL A 403 -24.88 7.41 12.39
C VAL A 403 -23.80 7.30 11.33
N HIS A 404 -23.31 8.45 10.90
CA HIS A 404 -22.29 8.59 9.87
C HIS A 404 -21.02 9.25 10.42
N PHE A 405 -19.87 8.75 10.01
CA PHE A 405 -18.58 9.41 10.25
C PHE A 405 -17.60 9.14 9.12
N THR A 406 -16.71 10.10 8.88
CA THR A 406 -15.72 10.06 7.81
C THR A 406 -14.33 10.33 8.36
N MET A 407 -13.41 9.44 8.05
CA MET A 407 -12.00 9.54 8.39
C MET A 407 -11.15 9.83 7.16
N LEU A 408 -9.95 10.36 7.39
CA LEU A 408 -8.93 10.60 6.37
C LEU A 408 -7.63 9.91 6.81
N PHE A 409 -7.11 9.08 5.92
CA PHE A 409 -5.85 8.38 6.08
C PHE A 409 -4.87 8.89 5.02
N CYS A 410 -3.68 9.27 5.45
CA CYS A 410 -2.64 9.80 4.57
C CYS A 410 -1.30 9.23 5.00
N VAL A 411 -0.46 8.88 4.04
CA VAL A 411 0.94 8.53 4.32
C VAL A 411 1.85 9.36 3.43
N ASN A 412 2.92 9.89 3.99
CA ASN A 412 3.93 10.58 3.22
C ASN A 412 5.29 10.56 3.90
N GLY A 413 6.32 11.02 3.21
CA GLY A 413 7.69 10.95 3.69
C GLY A 413 8.66 11.53 2.66
N ILE A 414 9.95 11.42 2.95
CA ILE A 414 10.95 11.69 1.92
C ILE A 414 10.85 10.66 0.80
N ASN A 415 11.12 11.08 -0.46
CA ASN A 415 10.95 10.19 -1.61
C ASN A 415 12.06 9.12 -1.70
N TYR A 416 11.82 8.11 -2.53
CA TYR A 416 12.72 6.97 -2.75
C TYR A 416 14.16 7.39 -3.12
N ASP A 417 14.34 8.36 -4.02
CA ASP A 417 15.67 8.83 -4.44
C ASP A 417 16.43 9.51 -3.28
N LEU A 418 15.70 10.25 -2.44
CA LEU A 418 16.26 10.90 -1.27
C LEU A 418 16.62 9.87 -0.18
N CYS A 419 15.79 8.84 0.02
CA CYS A 419 16.10 7.71 0.91
C CYS A 419 17.41 7.01 0.51
N ASN A 420 17.63 6.79 -0.79
CA ASN A 420 18.86 6.18 -1.29
C ASN A 420 20.08 7.10 -1.14
N SER A 421 19.96 8.37 -1.53
CA SER A 421 21.10 9.30 -1.54
C SER A 421 21.52 9.75 -0.14
N LEU A 422 20.57 10.08 0.75
CA LEU A 422 20.86 10.40 2.15
C LEU A 422 21.36 9.17 2.89
N GLY A 423 20.70 8.02 2.69
CA GLY A 423 21.10 6.76 3.31
C GLY A 423 22.53 6.36 2.98
N LEU A 424 22.92 6.46 1.70
CA LEU A 424 24.30 6.21 1.27
C LEU A 424 25.30 7.19 1.90
N SER A 425 24.94 8.47 2.00
CA SER A 425 25.79 9.48 2.63
C SER A 425 26.00 9.18 4.11
N TRP A 426 24.92 8.87 4.83
CA TRP A 426 24.95 8.47 6.24
C TRP A 426 25.79 7.21 6.44
N TRP A 427 25.57 6.16 5.63
CA TRP A 427 26.33 4.91 5.70
C TRP A 427 27.83 5.12 5.49
N THR A 428 28.18 5.98 4.54
CA THR A 428 29.58 6.32 4.26
C THR A 428 30.25 6.90 5.51
N ARG A 429 29.56 7.81 6.21
CA ARG A 429 30.05 8.35 7.48
C ARG A 429 30.10 7.28 8.58
N TRP A 430 29.07 6.47 8.70
CA TRP A 430 29.00 5.38 9.69
C TRP A 430 30.17 4.39 9.55
N LYS A 431 30.66 4.16 8.32
CA LYS A 431 31.87 3.38 8.02
C LYS A 431 33.19 4.13 8.20
N GLY A 432 33.17 5.36 8.71
CA GLY A 432 34.36 6.20 8.95
C GLY A 432 34.79 7.08 7.77
N GLY A 433 33.96 7.21 6.73
CA GLY A 433 34.17 8.11 5.60
C GLY A 433 33.56 9.50 5.79
N GLU A 434 33.53 10.29 4.71
CA GLU A 434 32.87 11.59 4.66
C GLU A 434 31.39 11.44 4.28
N GLY A 435 30.49 12.01 5.07
CA GLY A 435 29.03 11.92 4.88
C GLY A 435 28.27 12.65 5.99
N ILE A 436 26.94 12.54 5.99
CA ILE A 436 26.05 13.21 6.96
C ILE A 436 26.02 12.51 8.33
N THR A 437 25.81 13.30 9.39
CA THR A 437 25.63 12.86 10.78
C THR A 437 24.22 12.31 11.05
N ASP A 438 24.05 11.61 12.17
CA ASP A 438 22.73 11.15 12.64
C ASP A 438 21.76 12.34 12.82
N GLN A 439 22.23 13.46 13.38
CA GLN A 439 21.41 14.67 13.52
C GLN A 439 20.94 15.25 12.17
N GLU A 440 21.79 15.21 11.14
CA GLU A 440 21.42 15.66 9.81
C GLU A 440 20.45 14.69 9.14
N LYS A 441 20.66 13.37 9.28
CA LYS A 441 19.72 12.33 8.83
C LYS A 441 18.32 12.56 9.44
N ASN A 442 18.25 12.71 10.76
CA ASN A 442 16.98 12.84 11.48
C ASN A 442 16.24 14.13 11.11
N ARG A 443 16.96 15.23 10.86
CA ARG A 443 16.36 16.46 10.34
C ARG A 443 15.75 16.28 8.95
N TRP A 444 16.38 15.51 8.08
CA TRP A 444 15.82 15.21 6.76
C TRP A 444 14.58 14.33 6.88
N LEU A 445 14.62 13.26 7.68
CA LEU A 445 13.46 12.41 7.93
C LEU A 445 12.28 13.22 8.48
N ALA A 446 12.53 14.14 9.43
CA ALA A 446 11.52 15.01 10.01
C ALA A 446 10.75 15.87 8.98
N THR A 447 11.32 16.16 7.81
CA THR A 447 10.61 16.88 6.72
C THR A 447 9.46 16.04 6.11
N GLY A 448 9.41 14.74 6.38
CA GLY A 448 8.28 13.89 6.05
C GLY A 448 6.98 14.36 6.71
N ARG A 449 7.06 14.93 7.93
CA ARG A 449 5.91 15.52 8.63
C ARG A 449 5.30 16.70 7.85
N ASP A 450 6.13 17.56 7.26
CA ASP A 450 5.67 18.67 6.42
C ASP A 450 4.92 18.17 5.19
N SER A 451 5.43 17.08 4.60
CA SER A 451 4.79 16.43 3.46
C SER A 451 3.44 15.83 3.85
N LEU A 452 3.36 15.11 4.96
CA LEU A 452 2.10 14.59 5.51
C LEU A 452 1.09 15.73 5.71
N PHE A 453 1.47 16.79 6.41
CA PHE A 453 0.59 17.93 6.70
C PHE A 453 0.10 18.64 5.44
N LYS A 454 0.95 18.75 4.42
CA LYS A 454 0.56 19.32 3.13
C LYS A 454 -0.58 18.54 2.47
N TYR A 455 -0.44 17.22 2.32
CA TYR A 455 -1.47 16.40 1.67
C TYR A 455 -2.72 16.26 2.54
N PHE A 456 -2.54 16.06 3.86
CA PHE A 456 -3.66 15.96 4.79
C PHE A 456 -4.48 17.26 4.82
N SER A 457 -3.82 18.42 4.87
CA SER A 457 -4.49 19.73 4.82
C SER A 457 -5.18 19.98 3.48
N GLN A 458 -4.55 19.59 2.36
CA GLN A 458 -5.17 19.70 1.04
C GLN A 458 -6.47 18.88 0.96
N ALA A 459 -6.43 17.61 1.35
CA ALA A 459 -7.59 16.73 1.37
C ALA A 459 -8.69 17.24 2.33
N THR A 460 -8.31 17.70 3.52
CA THR A 460 -9.22 18.28 4.53
C THR A 460 -9.94 19.52 3.99
N ARG A 461 -9.19 20.46 3.38
CA ARG A 461 -9.77 21.67 2.78
C ARG A 461 -10.70 21.33 1.63
N ARG A 462 -10.34 20.36 0.79
CA ARG A 462 -11.19 19.91 -0.31
C ARG A 462 -12.50 19.33 0.23
N TYR A 463 -12.44 18.44 1.21
CA TYR A 463 -13.62 17.84 1.84
C TYR A 463 -14.62 18.93 2.27
N PHE A 464 -14.17 19.88 3.10
CA PHE A 464 -15.08 20.92 3.62
C PHE A 464 -15.53 21.92 2.56
N ARG A 465 -14.66 22.29 1.61
CA ARG A 465 -15.04 23.17 0.49
C ARG A 465 -16.09 22.53 -0.40
N ASN A 466 -16.00 21.21 -0.64
CA ASN A 466 -17.00 20.51 -1.42
C ASN A 466 -18.35 20.49 -0.71
N VAL A 467 -18.36 20.22 0.60
CA VAL A 467 -19.58 20.28 1.43
C VAL A 467 -20.22 21.68 1.36
N GLU A 468 -19.43 22.74 1.54
CA GLU A 468 -19.90 24.13 1.46
C GLU A 468 -20.46 24.48 0.08
N ASN A 469 -19.87 23.94 -0.99
CA ASN A 469 -20.31 24.16 -2.37
C ASN A 469 -21.36 23.15 -2.86
N HIS A 470 -21.97 22.36 -1.97
CA HIS A 470 -22.97 21.34 -2.32
C HIS A 470 -22.48 20.30 -3.35
N ARG A 471 -21.17 20.01 -3.36
CA ARG A 471 -20.52 18.94 -4.13
C ARG A 471 -20.29 17.74 -3.21
N SER A 472 -20.13 16.55 -3.78
CA SER A 472 -19.71 15.39 -2.99
C SER A 472 -18.39 15.67 -2.26
N PRO A 473 -18.28 15.38 -0.96
CA PRO A 473 -17.04 15.59 -0.20
C PRO A 473 -15.84 14.81 -0.75
N PHE A 474 -16.10 13.71 -1.44
CA PHE A 474 -15.11 12.79 -2.01
C PHE A 474 -14.73 13.13 -3.45
N ASP A 475 -15.23 14.24 -3.98
CA ASP A 475 -14.96 14.63 -5.36
C ASP A 475 -13.60 15.33 -5.52
N SER A 476 -12.92 15.09 -6.64
CA SER A 476 -11.62 15.65 -7.00
C SER A 476 -11.60 16.05 -8.47
N PRO A 477 -10.96 17.17 -8.85
CA PRO A 477 -10.78 17.47 -10.26
C PRO A 477 -9.94 16.37 -10.93
N GLU A 478 -10.21 16.11 -12.20
CA GLU A 478 -9.73 14.90 -12.86
C GLU A 478 -8.74 15.20 -13.99
N PRO A 479 -7.73 14.36 -14.18
CA PRO A 479 -6.95 14.38 -15.40
C PRO A 479 -7.66 13.63 -16.54
N PRO A 480 -7.18 13.79 -17.79
CA PRO A 480 -7.55 12.92 -18.89
C PRO A 480 -7.25 11.46 -18.56
N GLN A 481 -7.92 10.56 -19.27
CA GLN A 481 -7.79 9.13 -18.99
C GLN A 481 -6.38 8.61 -19.36
N PRO A 482 -5.82 7.64 -18.61
CA PRO A 482 -4.61 6.96 -19.00
C PRO A 482 -4.85 6.18 -20.32
N PRO A 483 -3.93 6.24 -21.30
CA PRO A 483 -4.13 5.54 -22.56
C PRO A 483 -3.78 4.04 -22.45
N ASP A 484 -4.35 3.23 -23.34
CA ASP A 484 -3.82 1.90 -23.65
C ASP A 484 -2.38 2.03 -24.16
N LEU A 485 -1.50 1.11 -23.79
CA LEU A 485 -0.07 1.19 -24.08
C LEU A 485 0.45 -0.10 -24.70
N THR A 486 1.19 0.03 -25.80
CA THR A 486 1.97 -1.04 -26.43
C THR A 486 3.44 -0.67 -26.37
N VAL A 487 4.27 -1.57 -25.83
CA VAL A 487 5.73 -1.43 -25.74
C VAL A 487 6.38 -2.58 -26.49
N THR A 488 7.22 -2.26 -27.47
CA THR A 488 7.85 -3.26 -28.35
C THR A 488 9.37 -3.06 -28.34
N ALA A 489 10.11 -4.15 -28.13
CA ALA A 489 11.56 -4.16 -28.30
C ALA A 489 11.92 -3.85 -29.75
N GLY A 490 12.88 -2.94 -29.96
CA GLY A 490 13.40 -2.57 -31.27
C GLY A 490 14.92 -2.70 -31.35
N GLU A 491 15.45 -2.60 -32.57
CA GLU A 491 16.90 -2.55 -32.79
C GLU A 491 17.45 -1.28 -32.15
N LYS A 492 18.30 -1.45 -31.12
CA LYS A 492 18.89 -0.38 -30.31
C LYS A 492 17.86 0.62 -29.77
N SER A 493 16.62 0.16 -29.58
CA SER A 493 15.51 1.03 -29.21
C SER A 493 14.39 0.28 -28.51
N VAL A 494 13.48 1.04 -27.90
CA VAL A 494 12.16 0.57 -27.47
C VAL A 494 11.12 1.48 -28.12
N ILE A 495 10.09 0.88 -28.73
CA ILE A 495 9.01 1.60 -29.41
C ILE A 495 7.79 1.59 -28.50
N LEU A 496 7.23 2.78 -28.25
CA LEU A 496 6.01 2.96 -27.47
C LEU A 496 4.92 3.53 -28.36
N GLU A 497 3.74 2.92 -28.32
CA GLU A 497 2.53 3.34 -29.04
C GLU A 497 1.35 3.30 -28.08
N TRP A 498 0.47 4.31 -28.12
CA TRP A 498 -0.65 4.41 -27.19
C TRP A 498 -1.94 4.90 -27.85
N SER A 499 -3.08 4.64 -27.20
CA SER A 499 -4.40 5.09 -27.70
C SER A 499 -4.55 6.61 -27.62
N ASP A 500 -5.27 7.22 -28.56
CA ASP A 500 -5.61 8.64 -28.49
C ASP A 500 -6.79 8.90 -27.55
N VAL A 501 -6.55 9.62 -26.46
CA VAL A 501 -7.58 10.06 -25.49
C VAL A 501 -7.97 11.54 -25.65
N SER A 502 -7.45 12.25 -26.65
CA SER A 502 -7.64 13.70 -26.83
C SER A 502 -9.09 14.15 -27.10
N LYS A 503 -9.99 13.19 -27.37
CA LYS A 503 -11.41 13.41 -27.65
C LYS A 503 -12.31 12.98 -26.49
N ILE A 504 -11.74 12.57 -25.37
CA ILE A 504 -12.49 12.23 -24.17
C ILE A 504 -12.67 13.50 -23.34
N PRO A 505 -13.91 13.95 -23.07
CA PRO A 505 -14.15 15.10 -22.22
C PRO A 505 -13.86 14.79 -20.75
N ASP A 506 -13.53 15.83 -19.99
CA ASP A 506 -13.45 15.79 -18.53
C ASP A 506 -14.78 15.29 -17.93
N HIS A 507 -14.67 14.42 -16.92
CA HIS A 507 -15.82 13.69 -16.36
C HIS A 507 -16.83 14.61 -15.67
N ASP A 508 -16.33 15.60 -14.93
CA ASP A 508 -17.15 16.54 -14.16
C ASP A 508 -17.85 17.56 -15.05
N THR A 509 -17.12 18.08 -16.04
CA THR A 509 -17.51 19.30 -16.76
C THR A 509 -17.97 19.04 -18.19
N GLY A 510 -17.63 17.89 -18.77
CA GLY A 510 -17.92 17.58 -20.17
C GLY A 510 -17.07 18.38 -21.17
N VAL A 511 -16.07 19.14 -20.69
CA VAL A 511 -15.20 19.99 -21.51
C VAL A 511 -13.99 19.19 -22.02
N LEU A 512 -13.57 19.42 -23.26
CA LEU A 512 -12.30 18.90 -23.76
C LEU A 512 -11.15 19.81 -23.32
N ASP A 513 -10.33 19.33 -22.40
CA ASP A 513 -9.20 20.07 -21.82
C ASP A 513 -7.86 19.34 -21.94
N PHE A 514 -7.82 18.22 -22.69
CA PHE A 514 -6.61 17.48 -23.02
C PHE A 514 -5.52 18.40 -23.59
N ALA A 515 -4.31 18.30 -23.03
CA ALA A 515 -3.15 19.04 -23.50
C ALA A 515 -2.09 18.16 -24.17
N GLY A 516 -1.81 16.95 -23.66
CA GLY A 516 -0.72 16.15 -24.21
C GLY A 516 -0.42 14.84 -23.49
N TYR A 517 0.75 14.27 -23.80
CA TYR A 517 1.25 13.02 -23.21
C TYR A 517 2.66 13.16 -22.64
N ARG A 518 2.97 12.36 -21.60
CA ARG A 518 4.32 12.23 -21.02
C ARG A 518 4.73 10.75 -20.97
N VAL A 519 5.99 10.48 -21.30
CA VAL A 519 6.57 9.12 -21.29
C VAL A 519 7.58 9.04 -20.16
N TYR A 520 7.45 8.00 -19.35
CA TYR A 520 8.30 7.74 -18.21
C TYR A 520 8.98 6.39 -18.32
N ARG A 521 10.21 6.30 -17.81
CA ARG A 521 11.06 5.12 -17.90
C ARG A 521 11.75 4.82 -16.58
N ALA A 522 11.77 3.54 -16.20
CA ALA A 522 12.70 2.99 -15.22
C ALA A 522 13.62 1.97 -15.91
N LYS A 523 14.86 1.90 -15.43
CA LYS A 523 15.88 0.93 -15.88
C LYS A 523 16.14 -0.06 -14.75
N ASN A 524 16.44 -1.31 -15.10
CA ASN A 524 16.76 -2.42 -14.20
C ASN A 524 15.56 -2.97 -13.42
N ARG A 525 14.81 -2.10 -12.75
CA ARG A 525 13.69 -2.47 -11.88
C ARG A 525 12.51 -1.52 -12.08
N ASN A 526 11.33 -1.93 -11.65
CA ASN A 526 10.12 -1.12 -11.71
C ASN A 526 9.62 -0.66 -10.32
N ASP A 527 10.31 -1.04 -9.23
CA ASP A 527 10.05 -0.61 -7.84
C ASP A 527 11.00 0.54 -7.45
N THR A 528 11.20 1.47 -8.38
CA THR A 528 12.12 2.61 -8.26
C THR A 528 11.46 3.82 -8.91
N THR A 529 12.07 5.00 -8.74
CA THR A 529 11.66 6.22 -9.43
C THR A 529 11.74 6.08 -10.96
N PHE A 530 10.62 6.32 -11.64
CA PHE A 530 10.59 6.46 -13.09
C PHE A 530 10.92 7.90 -13.48
N GLN A 531 11.76 8.06 -14.49
CA GLN A 531 12.17 9.37 -14.98
C GLN A 531 11.33 9.76 -16.19
N LYS A 532 10.86 11.02 -16.25
CA LYS A 532 10.22 11.56 -17.46
C LYS A 532 11.28 11.72 -18.55
N ILE A 533 11.17 10.96 -19.63
CA ILE A 533 12.15 10.99 -20.73
C ILE A 533 11.67 11.79 -21.93
N TRP A 534 10.35 11.99 -22.06
CA TRP A 534 9.77 12.69 -23.20
C TRP A 534 8.35 13.23 -22.90
N GLU A 535 7.97 14.30 -23.60
CA GLU A 535 6.62 14.88 -23.54
C GLU A 535 6.22 15.53 -24.86
N CYS A 536 4.92 15.59 -25.15
CA CYS A 536 4.34 16.26 -26.30
C CYS A 536 2.99 16.90 -26.00
N GLY A 537 2.56 17.84 -26.84
CA GLY A 537 1.31 18.58 -26.67
C GLY A 537 1.46 19.83 -25.80
N GLY A 538 0.35 20.51 -25.53
CA GLY A 538 0.28 21.72 -24.72
C GLY A 538 1.29 22.79 -25.15
N LYS A 539 2.14 23.22 -24.21
CA LYS A 539 3.15 24.28 -24.42
C LYS A 539 4.56 23.74 -24.71
N THR A 540 4.70 22.45 -25.05
CA THR A 540 6.01 21.80 -25.24
C THR A 540 6.71 22.19 -26.55
N GLY A 541 5.98 22.71 -27.53
CA GLY A 541 6.48 22.92 -28.90
C GLY A 541 6.52 21.64 -29.76
N THR A 542 6.23 20.48 -29.16
CA THR A 542 6.10 19.20 -29.86
C THR A 542 4.61 18.90 -30.07
N PRO A 543 4.13 18.64 -31.30
CA PRO A 543 2.74 18.26 -31.54
C PRO A 543 2.35 17.02 -30.73
N ALA A 544 1.11 16.98 -30.23
CA ALA A 544 0.60 15.78 -29.57
C ALA A 544 0.57 14.62 -30.57
N VAL A 545 1.29 13.54 -30.26
CA VAL A 545 1.36 12.31 -31.05
C VAL A 545 1.17 11.11 -30.14
N THR A 546 0.90 9.95 -30.73
CA THR A 546 0.61 8.69 -30.02
C THR A 546 1.73 7.66 -30.12
N ARG A 547 2.95 8.11 -30.44
CA ARG A 547 4.10 7.23 -30.67
C ARG A 547 5.41 7.90 -30.26
N TYR A 548 6.27 7.15 -29.59
CA TYR A 548 7.64 7.55 -29.24
C TYR A 548 8.62 6.38 -29.43
N VAL A 549 9.86 6.69 -29.79
CA VAL A 549 10.96 5.71 -29.91
C VAL A 549 12.07 6.11 -28.97
N ASP A 550 12.28 5.33 -27.92
CA ASP A 550 13.40 5.50 -27.01
C ASP A 550 14.66 4.85 -27.59
N THR A 551 15.64 5.67 -27.95
CA THR A 551 16.96 5.22 -28.43
C THR A 551 18.05 5.30 -27.37
N ASP A 552 17.76 5.85 -26.18
CA ASP A 552 18.71 5.95 -25.06
C ASP A 552 18.67 4.68 -24.20
N VAL A 553 18.74 3.53 -24.86
CA VAL A 553 18.64 2.22 -24.24
C VAL A 553 19.92 1.42 -24.43
N GLN A 554 20.17 0.51 -23.49
CA GLN A 554 21.38 -0.30 -23.45
C GLN A 554 21.01 -1.77 -23.54
N ARG A 555 21.71 -2.50 -24.40
CA ARG A 555 21.55 -3.95 -24.55
C ARG A 555 21.61 -4.66 -23.20
N GLY A 556 20.72 -5.63 -23.03
CA GLY A 556 20.74 -6.59 -21.93
C GLY A 556 20.09 -6.07 -20.64
N PHE A 557 19.89 -4.77 -20.50
CA PHE A 557 19.19 -4.19 -19.36
C PHE A 557 17.68 -4.26 -19.54
N ALA A 558 16.97 -4.57 -18.46
CA ALA A 558 15.53 -4.46 -18.36
C ALA A 558 15.10 -2.98 -18.37
N TYR A 559 14.05 -2.67 -19.12
CA TYR A 559 13.37 -1.39 -19.10
C TYR A 559 11.89 -1.55 -18.80
N PHE A 560 11.33 -0.55 -18.13
CA PHE A 560 9.93 -0.46 -17.78
C PHE A 560 9.42 0.94 -18.13
N TYR A 561 8.20 1.01 -18.63
CA TYR A 561 7.60 2.26 -19.08
C TYR A 561 6.17 2.42 -18.56
N TYR A 562 5.73 3.67 -18.56
CA TYR A 562 4.32 4.05 -18.54
C TYR A 562 4.14 5.35 -19.33
N VAL A 563 2.90 5.61 -19.74
CA VAL A 563 2.53 6.83 -20.48
C VAL A 563 1.33 7.45 -19.80
N THR A 564 1.39 8.75 -19.57
CA THR A 564 0.28 9.51 -18.98
C THR A 564 -0.27 10.50 -19.98
N ALA A 565 -1.55 10.84 -19.83
CA ALA A 565 -2.17 11.99 -20.46
C ALA A 565 -2.28 13.13 -19.42
N TYR A 566 -2.19 14.38 -19.88
CA TYR A 566 -2.34 15.56 -19.02
C TYR A 566 -3.22 16.62 -19.68
N ASP A 567 -3.95 17.38 -18.85
CA ASP A 567 -4.83 18.48 -19.27
C ASP A 567 -4.12 19.84 -19.24
N ASP A 568 -4.83 20.90 -19.67
CA ASP A 568 -4.37 22.28 -19.62
C ASP A 568 -4.65 23.00 -18.28
N GLY A 569 -5.28 22.30 -17.33
CA GLY A 569 -5.65 22.80 -16.00
C GLY A 569 -6.89 23.69 -15.99
N SER A 570 -7.61 23.88 -17.11
CA SER A 570 -8.78 24.76 -17.18
C SER A 570 -9.97 24.24 -16.37
N GLN A 571 -10.10 22.91 -16.21
CA GLN A 571 -11.17 22.29 -15.41
C GLN A 571 -10.73 21.95 -13.97
N ASN A 572 -9.49 22.28 -13.59
CA ASN A 572 -9.02 22.11 -12.22
C ASN A 572 -9.64 23.17 -11.30
N TRP A 573 -10.86 22.90 -10.83
CA TRP A 573 -11.61 23.82 -9.96
C TRP A 573 -10.99 24.00 -8.57
N GLU A 574 -10.10 23.10 -8.15
CA GLU A 574 -9.34 23.25 -6.89
C GLU A 574 -8.17 24.22 -7.04
N GLN A 575 -7.44 24.13 -8.15
CA GLN A 575 -6.27 24.94 -8.47
C GLN A 575 -6.32 25.36 -9.94
N PRO A 576 -7.12 26.39 -10.29
CA PRO A 576 -7.33 26.80 -11.67
C PRO A 576 -6.03 27.08 -12.43
N GLY A 577 -5.87 26.46 -13.60
CA GLY A 577 -4.69 26.58 -14.46
C GLY A 577 -3.53 25.64 -14.08
N ARG A 578 -3.66 24.84 -13.02
CA ARG A 578 -2.70 23.77 -12.71
C ARG A 578 -3.12 22.49 -13.44
N SER A 579 -2.30 22.09 -14.41
CA SER A 579 -2.44 20.83 -15.15
C SER A 579 -2.47 19.61 -14.22
N LEU A 580 -3.40 18.69 -14.45
CA LEU A 580 -3.40 17.35 -13.84
C LEU A 580 -2.93 16.30 -14.84
N GLU A 581 -2.51 15.16 -14.31
CA GLU A 581 -1.91 14.06 -15.07
C GLU A 581 -2.47 12.72 -14.60
N SER A 582 -2.80 11.84 -15.55
CA SER A 582 -3.36 10.51 -15.28
C SER A 582 -2.40 9.66 -14.43
N GLY A 583 -2.93 8.87 -13.50
CA GLY A 583 -2.12 8.03 -12.62
C GLY A 583 -1.23 7.00 -13.32
N LYS A 584 0.06 6.90 -12.91
CA LYS A 584 1.03 5.93 -13.47
C LYS A 584 0.59 4.47 -13.32
N TYR A 585 -0.14 4.16 -12.25
CA TYR A 585 -0.52 2.79 -11.89
C TYR A 585 -1.50 2.12 -12.84
N TRP A 586 -2.07 2.87 -13.77
CA TRP A 586 -3.01 2.31 -14.75
C TRP A 586 -2.33 1.48 -15.83
N ASN A 587 -1.24 1.98 -16.43
CA ASN A 587 -0.56 1.32 -17.55
C ASN A 587 0.95 1.10 -17.32
N MET A 588 1.42 1.21 -16.07
CA MET A 588 2.81 0.91 -15.72
C MET A 588 3.14 -0.57 -15.82
N MET A 589 4.25 -0.87 -16.50
CA MET A 589 4.75 -2.24 -16.66
C MET A 589 5.02 -2.96 -15.32
N LEU A 590 4.68 -4.25 -15.28
CA LEU A 590 4.88 -5.15 -14.14
C LEU A 590 6.34 -5.61 -14.01
N LYS A 591 6.78 -5.85 -12.78
CA LYS A 591 8.17 -6.19 -12.40
C LYS A 591 8.74 -7.35 -13.21
N ASN A 592 7.96 -8.42 -13.36
CA ASN A 592 8.40 -9.66 -14.00
C ASN A 592 8.15 -9.67 -15.52
N LYS A 593 7.83 -8.52 -16.10
CA LYS A 593 7.53 -8.37 -17.53
C LYS A 593 8.25 -7.14 -18.12
N PRO A 594 9.60 -7.03 -17.98
CA PRO A 594 10.36 -5.98 -18.61
C PRO A 594 10.36 -6.09 -20.14
N VAL A 595 10.77 -5.01 -20.81
CA VAL A 595 11.18 -5.04 -22.21
C VAL A 595 12.72 -4.96 -22.28
N HIS A 596 13.31 -5.72 -23.19
CA HIS A 596 14.75 -5.71 -23.45
C HIS A 596 15.02 -5.27 -24.89
N PRO A 597 15.76 -4.18 -25.11
CA PRO A 597 16.22 -3.84 -26.45
C PRO A 597 17.25 -4.87 -26.94
N PHE A 598 17.31 -5.08 -28.25
CA PHE A 598 18.29 -5.94 -28.91
C PHE A 598 19.19 -5.12 -29.83
N MET A 599 20.37 -5.63 -30.18
CA MET A 599 21.36 -4.87 -30.93
C MET A 599 21.18 -4.96 -32.44
N SER A 600 20.72 -6.09 -32.95
CA SER A 600 20.46 -6.25 -34.38
C SER A 600 19.51 -7.41 -34.69
N GLN A 601 18.85 -7.28 -35.85
CA GLN A 601 18.19 -8.37 -36.57
C GLN A 601 18.96 -8.73 -37.85
N GLN A 602 20.19 -8.23 -38.00
CA GLN A 602 21.07 -8.57 -39.11
C GLN A 602 21.96 -9.74 -38.72
N GLN A 603 22.18 -10.64 -39.68
CA GLN A 603 23.03 -11.80 -39.51
C GLN A 603 24.45 -11.38 -39.11
N VAL A 604 24.98 -11.99 -38.05
CA VAL A 604 26.36 -11.73 -37.61
C VAL A 604 27.37 -12.22 -38.65
N PRO A 605 28.48 -11.49 -38.86
CA PRO A 605 29.45 -11.83 -39.90
C PRO A 605 30.42 -12.96 -39.49
N ASP A 606 30.69 -13.13 -38.19
CA ASP A 606 31.65 -14.11 -37.67
C ASP A 606 31.14 -14.74 -36.36
N LEU A 607 31.12 -16.07 -36.30
CA LEU A 607 30.75 -16.83 -35.11
C LEU A 607 31.76 -16.68 -33.96
N ASN A 608 32.99 -16.23 -34.24
CA ASN A 608 33.99 -16.00 -33.21
C ASN A 608 33.67 -14.81 -32.28
N ASP A 609 32.77 -13.93 -32.68
CA ASP A 609 32.34 -12.78 -31.89
C ASP A 609 31.30 -13.14 -30.83
N ILE A 610 30.79 -14.37 -30.82
CA ILE A 610 29.85 -14.86 -29.81
C ILE A 610 30.49 -14.79 -28.42
N LYS A 611 29.82 -14.10 -27.49
CA LYS A 611 30.27 -13.93 -26.10
C LYS A 611 29.14 -14.19 -25.12
N VAL A 612 29.51 -14.51 -23.88
CA VAL A 612 28.60 -14.60 -22.73
C VAL A 612 28.94 -13.47 -21.77
N VAL A 613 27.93 -12.74 -21.30
CA VAL A 613 28.10 -11.57 -20.42
C VAL A 613 27.13 -11.64 -19.22
N PRO A 614 27.58 -11.35 -17.99
CA PRO A 614 28.98 -11.14 -17.59
C PRO A 614 29.79 -12.44 -17.61
N ASN A 615 31.10 -12.31 -17.78
CA ASN A 615 32.03 -13.44 -17.71
C ASN A 615 33.38 -12.97 -17.11
N PRO A 616 33.70 -13.33 -15.85
CA PRO A 616 32.92 -14.20 -14.97
C PRO A 616 31.60 -13.54 -14.51
N PHE A 617 30.56 -14.35 -14.28
CA PHE A 617 29.42 -13.97 -13.46
C PHE A 617 29.77 -14.16 -11.98
N ASN A 618 29.46 -13.17 -11.15
CA ASN A 618 29.63 -13.23 -9.70
C ASN A 618 28.41 -12.63 -9.02
N ASP A 619 27.70 -13.41 -8.21
CA ASP A 619 26.44 -13.01 -7.57
C ASP A 619 26.56 -11.74 -6.70
N LYS A 620 27.72 -11.47 -6.10
CA LYS A 620 28.00 -10.25 -5.30
C LYS A 620 28.46 -9.04 -6.13
N SER A 621 28.66 -9.19 -7.43
CA SER A 621 29.18 -8.12 -8.30
C SER A 621 28.06 -7.30 -8.94
N VAL A 622 27.16 -6.74 -8.12
CA VAL A 622 25.91 -6.04 -8.56
C VAL A 622 26.16 -5.04 -9.68
N LYS A 623 27.24 -4.25 -9.59
CA LYS A 623 27.60 -3.23 -10.59
C LYS A 623 27.91 -3.80 -11.98
N PHE A 624 28.36 -5.06 -12.06
CA PHE A 624 28.77 -5.72 -13.30
C PHE A 624 27.78 -6.79 -13.76
N ASN A 625 26.70 -7.01 -13.00
CA ASN A 625 25.59 -7.89 -13.36
C ASN A 625 24.43 -7.08 -13.98
N TRP A 626 23.26 -7.70 -14.06
CA TRP A 626 22.00 -7.11 -14.52
C TRP A 626 21.12 -6.83 -13.28
N PRO A 627 21.11 -5.60 -12.74
CA PRO A 627 20.32 -5.32 -11.55
C PRO A 627 18.84 -5.59 -11.83
N GLY A 628 18.13 -6.22 -10.88
CA GLY A 628 16.73 -6.65 -11.06
C GLY A 628 16.53 -7.97 -11.81
N GLU A 629 17.57 -8.52 -12.43
CA GLU A 629 17.52 -9.81 -13.16
C GLU A 629 18.59 -10.77 -12.61
N GLU A 630 18.28 -11.33 -11.43
CA GLU A 630 19.18 -12.26 -10.74
C GLU A 630 19.55 -13.45 -11.63
N ASN A 631 20.81 -13.90 -11.50
CA ASN A 631 21.34 -15.05 -12.22
C ASN A 631 21.28 -14.94 -13.76
N LYS A 632 21.04 -13.74 -14.32
CA LYS A 632 21.02 -13.57 -15.77
C LYS A 632 22.41 -13.64 -16.39
N LEU A 633 22.54 -14.49 -17.40
CA LEU A 633 23.61 -14.49 -18.40
C LEU A 633 23.01 -14.10 -19.75
N LEU A 634 23.78 -13.37 -20.55
CA LEU A 634 23.39 -12.96 -21.89
C LEU A 634 24.41 -13.48 -22.91
N PHE A 635 23.95 -14.33 -23.82
CA PHE A 635 24.67 -14.66 -25.04
C PHE A 635 24.45 -13.52 -26.04
N ILE A 636 25.52 -13.00 -26.62
CA ILE A 636 25.48 -11.88 -27.55
C ILE A 636 26.21 -12.23 -28.85
N ASN A 637 25.86 -11.52 -29.92
CA ASN A 637 26.37 -11.70 -31.27
C ASN A 637 26.05 -13.11 -31.82
N LEU A 638 24.85 -13.61 -31.52
CA LEU A 638 24.37 -14.89 -32.02
C LEU A 638 23.93 -14.80 -33.50
N PRO A 639 23.98 -15.91 -34.24
CA PRO A 639 23.18 -16.07 -35.45
C PRO A 639 21.69 -15.90 -35.15
N LEU A 640 20.92 -15.36 -36.11
CA LEU A 640 19.48 -15.11 -35.92
C LEU A 640 18.67 -16.37 -35.61
N GLN A 641 19.19 -17.54 -36.01
CA GLN A 641 18.66 -18.85 -35.64
C GLN A 641 19.83 -19.78 -35.27
N CYS A 642 19.81 -20.33 -34.06
CA CYS A 642 20.82 -21.29 -33.61
C CYS A 642 20.32 -22.15 -32.43
N THR A 643 21.05 -23.23 -32.14
CA THR A 643 20.88 -23.99 -30.89
C THR A 643 22.10 -23.78 -30.00
N ILE A 644 21.87 -23.39 -28.75
CA ILE A 644 22.90 -23.22 -27.73
C ILE A 644 22.82 -24.40 -26.77
N LYS A 645 23.90 -25.17 -26.65
CA LYS A 645 24.04 -26.26 -25.68
C LYS A 645 25.08 -25.88 -24.64
N ILE A 646 24.74 -26.04 -23.36
CA ILE A 646 25.60 -25.65 -22.23
C ILE A 646 26.01 -26.91 -21.49
N TYR A 647 27.30 -27.03 -21.17
CA TYR A 647 27.90 -28.21 -20.54
C TYR A 647 28.72 -27.85 -19.31
N THR A 648 28.80 -28.78 -18.36
CA THR A 648 29.77 -28.74 -17.26
C THR A 648 31.20 -28.98 -17.78
N ALA A 649 32.21 -28.75 -16.95
CA ALA A 649 33.60 -29.09 -17.29
C ALA A 649 33.87 -30.59 -17.49
N THR A 650 33.00 -31.46 -16.97
CA THR A 650 33.03 -32.93 -17.17
C THR A 650 32.33 -33.36 -18.46
N GLY A 651 31.64 -32.44 -19.16
CA GLY A 651 30.93 -32.72 -20.41
C GLY A 651 29.46 -33.09 -20.23
N ASP A 652 28.90 -32.94 -19.03
CA ASP A 652 27.47 -33.19 -18.78
C ASP A 652 26.63 -32.05 -19.35
N LEU A 653 25.56 -32.38 -20.09
CA LEU A 653 24.63 -31.40 -20.65
C LEU A 653 23.78 -30.77 -19.54
N VAL A 654 23.80 -29.45 -19.46
CA VAL A 654 23.13 -28.63 -18.44
C VAL A 654 21.82 -28.05 -18.98
N LYS A 655 21.88 -27.49 -20.19
CA LYS A 655 20.77 -26.77 -20.82
C LYS A 655 20.88 -26.84 -22.33
N THR A 656 19.76 -27.05 -23.01
CA THR A 656 19.60 -26.74 -24.44
C THR A 656 18.66 -25.55 -24.60
N ILE A 657 19.07 -24.56 -25.40
CA ILE A 657 18.29 -23.37 -25.73
C ILE A 657 18.16 -23.32 -27.25
N HIS A 658 16.92 -23.26 -27.74
CA HIS A 658 16.64 -22.97 -29.14
C HIS A 658 16.43 -21.45 -29.26
N HIS A 659 17.27 -20.82 -30.07
CA HIS A 659 17.21 -19.38 -30.32
C HIS A 659 16.67 -19.17 -31.73
N ASP A 660 15.43 -18.70 -31.81
CA ASP A 660 14.64 -18.54 -33.04
C ASP A 660 13.86 -17.22 -33.07
N ASP A 661 14.19 -16.27 -32.18
CA ASP A 661 13.52 -14.96 -32.07
C ASP A 661 14.00 -13.93 -33.11
N GLY A 662 14.98 -14.31 -33.94
CA GLY A 662 15.49 -13.48 -35.02
C GLY A 662 16.35 -12.31 -34.56
N THR A 663 16.83 -12.31 -33.32
CA THR A 663 17.76 -11.28 -32.78
C THR A 663 19.19 -11.81 -32.69
N THR A 664 20.10 -11.02 -32.13
CA THR A 664 21.50 -11.43 -31.91
C THR A 664 21.81 -11.77 -30.46
N GLU A 665 20.77 -11.97 -29.65
CA GLU A 665 20.87 -12.08 -28.19
C GLU A 665 19.99 -13.20 -27.62
N GLN A 666 20.50 -13.92 -26.63
CA GLN A 666 19.72 -14.91 -25.90
C GLN A 666 20.04 -14.82 -24.41
N SER A 667 19.01 -14.55 -23.59
CA SER A 667 19.17 -14.57 -22.13
C SER A 667 19.00 -15.98 -21.57
N TRP A 668 19.68 -16.25 -20.45
CA TRP A 668 19.53 -17.48 -19.67
C TRP A 668 19.66 -17.16 -18.18
N ASN A 669 18.72 -17.64 -17.38
CA ASN A 669 18.63 -17.43 -15.93
C ASN A 669 19.44 -18.45 -15.10
N GLN A 670 20.38 -19.16 -15.72
CA GLN A 670 21.19 -20.20 -15.08
C GLN A 670 20.40 -21.42 -14.55
N VAL A 671 19.13 -21.60 -14.95
CA VAL A 671 18.33 -22.77 -14.59
C VAL A 671 18.49 -23.88 -15.64
N THR A 672 18.77 -25.10 -15.19
CA THR A 672 18.94 -26.29 -16.03
C THR A 672 17.61 -26.82 -16.60
N ASP A 673 17.68 -27.78 -17.52
CA ASP A 673 16.47 -28.48 -18.01
C ASP A 673 15.74 -29.30 -16.92
N SER A 674 16.41 -29.60 -15.81
CA SER A 674 15.82 -30.26 -14.63
C SER A 674 15.32 -29.26 -13.58
N ASN A 675 15.15 -27.98 -13.94
CA ASN A 675 14.69 -26.91 -13.05
C ASN A 675 15.55 -26.73 -11.79
N GLN A 676 16.87 -26.87 -11.94
CA GLN A 676 17.85 -26.60 -10.87
C GLN A 676 18.70 -25.40 -11.25
N LEU A 677 19.03 -24.55 -10.27
CA LEU A 677 20.03 -23.50 -10.48
C LEU A 677 21.43 -24.16 -10.54
N ILE A 678 22.27 -23.77 -11.49
CA ILE A 678 23.65 -24.29 -11.61
C ILE A 678 24.53 -23.85 -10.43
N TYR A 679 25.66 -24.54 -10.20
CA TYR A 679 26.64 -24.21 -9.15
C TYR A 679 27.82 -23.38 -9.68
N SER A 680 28.62 -22.83 -8.78
CA SER A 680 29.92 -22.21 -9.11
C SER A 680 30.80 -23.15 -9.92
N GLY A 681 31.37 -22.67 -11.03
CA GLY A 681 32.21 -23.50 -11.88
C GLY A 681 32.53 -22.89 -13.25
N VAL A 682 33.30 -23.64 -14.03
CA VAL A 682 33.58 -23.34 -15.44
C VAL A 682 32.60 -24.15 -16.29
N TYR A 683 31.89 -23.47 -17.17
CA TYR A 683 30.95 -24.05 -18.12
C TYR A 683 31.41 -23.82 -19.55
N PHE A 684 31.06 -24.75 -20.42
CA PHE A 684 31.32 -24.67 -21.85
C PHE A 684 30.00 -24.51 -22.59
N PHE A 685 30.00 -23.76 -23.69
CA PHE A 685 28.85 -23.69 -24.58
C PHE A 685 29.24 -24.10 -25.99
N LEU A 686 28.29 -24.68 -26.71
CA LEU A 686 28.33 -24.98 -28.13
C LEU A 686 27.13 -24.28 -28.79
N VAL A 687 27.40 -23.38 -29.74
CA VAL A 687 26.38 -22.79 -30.61
C VAL A 687 26.45 -23.50 -31.96
N GLU A 688 25.33 -24.04 -32.43
CA GLU A 688 25.16 -24.69 -33.73
C GLU A 688 24.16 -23.89 -34.57
N SER A 689 24.53 -23.55 -35.81
CA SER A 689 23.70 -22.83 -36.75
C SER A 689 24.03 -23.24 -38.19
N ASP A 690 23.26 -22.74 -39.16
CA ASP A 690 23.54 -22.95 -40.59
C ASP A 690 24.87 -22.32 -41.04
N MET A 691 25.42 -21.38 -40.26
CA MET A 691 26.75 -20.81 -40.48
C MET A 691 27.89 -21.70 -39.98
N GLY A 692 27.59 -22.79 -39.29
CA GLY A 692 28.55 -23.67 -38.63
C GLY A 692 28.43 -23.63 -37.10
N SER A 693 29.50 -24.05 -36.42
CA SER A 693 29.52 -24.25 -34.98
C SER A 693 30.59 -23.43 -34.27
N LYS A 694 30.28 -22.90 -33.08
CA LYS A 694 31.22 -22.21 -32.19
C LYS A 694 31.20 -22.82 -30.80
N THR A 695 32.37 -23.04 -30.22
CA THR A 695 32.51 -23.34 -28.79
C THR A 695 33.12 -22.18 -28.03
N GLY A 696 32.78 -22.08 -26.75
CA GLY A 696 33.37 -21.12 -25.82
C GLY A 696 33.17 -21.53 -24.37
N LYS A 697 33.59 -20.68 -23.44
CA LYS A 697 33.49 -20.94 -22.00
C LYS A 697 33.08 -19.69 -21.22
N PHE A 698 32.45 -19.90 -20.08
CA PHE A 698 32.17 -18.85 -19.10
C PHE A 698 32.30 -19.39 -17.67
N VAL A 699 32.44 -18.48 -16.72
CA VAL A 699 32.64 -18.81 -15.31
C VAL A 699 31.49 -18.24 -14.49
N VAL A 700 30.98 -19.04 -13.55
CA VAL A 700 29.95 -18.66 -12.59
C VAL A 700 30.51 -18.77 -11.18
N ILE A 701 30.31 -17.73 -10.38
CA ILE A 701 30.69 -17.65 -8.96
C ILE A 701 29.42 -17.32 -8.17
N GLN A 702 28.91 -18.30 -7.42
CA GLN A 702 27.87 -18.13 -6.41
C GLN A 702 28.49 -18.19 -5.02
N SER A 703 28.50 -17.05 -4.34
CA SER A 703 29.08 -16.88 -3.00
C SER A 703 28.02 -16.88 -1.89
N SER A 704 26.75 -16.65 -2.23
CA SER A 704 25.58 -16.74 -1.33
C SER A 704 25.34 -18.15 -0.77
N ARG A 705 25.94 -19.20 -1.35
CA ARG A 705 25.77 -20.61 -0.93
C ARG A 705 27.01 -21.25 -0.30
N LEU A 706 28.10 -20.50 -0.13
CA LEU A 706 29.31 -20.99 0.56
C LEU A 706 29.26 -20.80 2.08
N ASN A 707 28.23 -20.12 2.60
CA ASN A 707 28.07 -19.75 4.01
C ASN A 707 26.94 -20.51 4.74
N ASN A 708 26.39 -21.58 4.14
CA ASN A 708 25.47 -22.49 4.85
C ASN A 708 26.23 -23.64 5.51
#